data_AF-A0AAD4ZB09-F1
#
_entry.id   AF-A0AAD4ZB09-F1
#
_cell.length_a   1.000
_cell.length_b   1.000
_cell.length_c   1.000
_cell.angle_alpha   90.00
_cell.angle_beta   90.00
_cell.angle_gamma   90.00
#
_symmetry.space_group_name_H-M   'P 1'
#
loop_
_entity.id
_entity.type
_entity.pdbx_description
1 polymer ?
#
loop_
_entity_poly.entity_id
_entity_poly.type
_entity_poly.pdbx_seq_one_letter_code
_entity_poly.pdbx_strand_id
1 'polypeptide(L)'
;MSDKASCSGGDGKHQEEEKKDTAKNGKHQEDEEKEEEKKEEEKEEEKEKEDEEKHDDKVIEVGDYLNVEAPSSLKTLCRYVETTLMPEEKILQFTIDKEVFGRERDTFLLPEDITQFAGMEEIGATVVAVYMRYLHDVLKKANMTSMVGFIDPATVSANSGTIADRSRLVAARLQKTDGEQIFMMPYNPGYKNWTFHGEPWEATTNASRNVEEDDGHSRYSFVSEEIDMDDNDFGDFGSDPYEFANVIGDGDQPVYPDCRKYMKLSALVKLYNLKAKHGMSDVCFIELLILQGDLLPEGNTIPTSMYEAKKALCALGLSYEKMHACPNDCILYRKEYEDSTNCPTCGISRWKEGKDSILKEGVPAKVVWYFPPIPRFKRMFQSHETAKSLTWHAARKSIDGQMSHPADSPSWKLLDDKWPEFGNEPRNLRLALSSDGFNPHSSLSRKVHDVNLIDFRGVYDAHNGEYFTLRAALMWTINDFPAYGNLSGCVVKGYKACPICGDDTPSHRLKNGHKICYIGHRKWLPINHPYRRQRAAFNGKPEYGIPPEPLTGEEVLHMVENGDRVCWKKKSIFFDLEYWKYLPVRHALDVMHIEKNVCDSIIGTLLEIPGKNKDGIAARLDLLNMGVKTDLQPEYGEKRTRLPPGPWNLSRAKKREVCNSFYGMKVPESYSSNIKNLVSLQDSRLLGLKSHDCHTLMQQLLPVAIRFVLEKPARYAITRLCFFFNAICAKTVDVSKLDKLEEDVVLTLCLLEKYFLPSFFDIMVHLVVHLVREVRLCGPVYFRWMYPFERYMKVLKGYVQNRTRPEGCIAERYIAEEAVEFCTQHLSDVSTVGVPSSQKMGVSKPLSSCTVSVVDQDLLNQAHLYVLENTEEVLPYIEQHMIHIRTAYPKFRKRTKWLQDKHNSTFIQWLRFKVQSELEEDNHGVSENLRWLAAGPNMAVPLYRSYLIKGIKFNINAQDDVRTTQNSGVYLLAHTMQVASAKDKNPILSNMGFYGVIQEIWDLDYQKFTIPVFRCDWIDSSGLVVDELGFTLVDLSKIGHRNDQFFLASQVKQIFFVDDPMHRGWSVVLSMPNREYNDVIGDEVLGDVIIECESFTRGMPNVDTFDELVGELGGQNIRGGCEDIWIE
;
A
#
# COMPACT_ATOMS: atom_id res chain seq x y z
N MET A 1 86.90 40.60 13.19
CA MET A 1 85.49 40.80 12.81
C MET A 1 84.74 39.58 13.32
N SER A 2 84.41 39.42 14.61
CA SER A 2 83.78 40.33 15.60
C SER A 2 82.26 40.28 15.52
N ASP A 3 81.47 40.25 16.60
CA ASP A 3 81.65 40.02 18.07
C ASP A 3 80.20 39.93 18.65
N LYS A 4 79.76 39.15 19.64
CA LYS A 4 80.29 38.12 20.57
C LYS A 4 79.09 37.22 21.02
N ALA A 5 79.25 36.18 21.88
CA ALA A 5 78.15 35.26 22.22
C ALA A 5 78.18 34.58 23.62
N SER A 6 77.02 33.99 24.00
CA SER A 6 76.74 32.94 25.03
C SER A 6 76.46 33.29 26.51
N CYS A 7 75.37 32.68 27.05
CA CYS A 7 75.14 32.14 28.42
C CYS A 7 75.15 33.08 29.67
N SER A 8 74.50 32.76 30.82
CA SER A 8 73.47 31.74 31.18
C SER A 8 72.91 31.91 32.63
N GLY A 9 71.60 31.69 32.83
CA GLY A 9 70.97 31.09 34.03
C GLY A 9 70.85 31.89 35.35
N GLY A 10 69.78 31.59 36.13
CA GLY A 10 69.67 31.92 37.57
C GLY A 10 68.37 32.63 38.02
N ASP A 11 67.68 32.03 39.02
CA ASP A 11 66.70 32.60 39.98
C ASP A 11 65.44 33.36 39.48
N GLY A 12 64.32 33.39 40.21
CA GLY A 12 63.95 32.61 41.41
C GLY A 12 62.78 33.22 42.21
N LYS A 13 61.74 32.40 42.48
CA LYS A 13 60.64 32.59 43.47
C LYS A 13 59.88 33.94 43.49
N HIS A 14 58.63 33.96 43.02
CA HIS A 14 57.52 34.64 43.75
C HIS A 14 56.09 34.40 43.23
N GLN A 15 55.88 33.80 42.04
CA GLN A 15 54.54 33.68 41.40
C GLN A 15 53.89 32.28 41.47
N GLU A 16 54.24 31.45 42.45
CA GLU A 16 53.75 30.06 42.54
C GLU A 16 52.75 29.79 43.68
N GLU A 17 52.46 30.77 44.53
CA GLU A 17 51.54 30.63 45.68
C GLU A 17 50.12 31.08 45.33
N GLU A 18 49.92 32.28 44.76
CA GLU A 18 48.58 32.80 44.38
C GLU A 18 47.83 31.91 43.36
N LYS A 19 48.56 31.13 42.54
CA LYS A 19 47.97 30.15 41.60
C LYS A 19 47.59 28.81 42.23
N LYS A 20 48.03 28.50 43.45
CA LYS A 20 47.64 27.27 44.15
C LYS A 20 46.34 27.44 44.93
N ASP A 21 46.08 28.62 45.49
CA ASP A 21 44.84 28.83 46.27
C ASP A 21 43.63 29.12 45.37
N THR A 22 43.81 29.77 44.22
CA THR A 22 42.76 29.85 43.17
C THR A 22 42.42 28.48 42.58
N ALA A 23 43.41 27.62 42.35
CA ALA A 23 43.20 26.24 41.91
C ALA A 23 42.58 25.32 42.98
N LYS A 24 42.78 25.62 44.27
CA LYS A 24 42.10 24.92 45.37
C LYS A 24 40.63 25.31 45.49
N ASN A 25 40.29 26.60 45.46
CA ASN A 25 38.89 27.02 45.63
C ASN A 25 37.99 26.50 44.52
N GLY A 26 38.44 26.56 43.25
CA GLY A 26 37.67 25.98 42.14
C GLY A 26 37.45 24.48 42.30
N LYS A 27 38.45 23.76 42.84
CA LYS A 27 38.31 22.33 43.11
C LYS A 27 37.45 22.02 44.32
N HIS A 28 37.48 22.86 45.36
CA HIS A 28 36.59 22.72 46.51
C HIS A 28 35.13 22.90 46.12
N GLN A 29 34.80 23.83 45.20
CA GLN A 29 33.43 23.94 44.68
C GLN A 29 33.05 22.74 43.80
N GLU A 30 33.93 22.26 42.93
CA GLU A 30 33.69 21.05 42.15
C GLU A 30 33.55 19.78 43.00
N ASP A 31 34.24 19.71 44.15
CA ASP A 31 34.17 18.58 45.08
C ASP A 31 32.99 18.75 46.06
N GLU A 32 32.53 19.98 46.36
CA GLU A 32 31.28 20.29 47.10
C GLU A 32 30.03 20.02 46.25
N GLU A 33 29.96 20.45 44.98
CA GLU A 33 28.86 20.13 44.06
C GLU A 33 28.72 18.61 43.88
N LYS A 34 29.83 17.87 43.78
CA LYS A 34 29.82 16.40 43.74
C LYS A 34 29.47 15.75 45.09
N GLU A 35 29.68 16.44 46.20
CA GLU A 35 29.19 16.01 47.52
C GLU A 35 27.72 16.37 47.76
N GLU A 36 27.14 17.32 47.03
CA GLU A 36 25.69 17.57 47.01
C GLU A 36 24.99 16.63 46.02
N GLU A 37 25.48 16.45 44.78
CA GLU A 37 24.98 15.42 43.85
C GLU A 37 25.00 14.04 44.52
N LYS A 38 26.09 13.65 45.20
CA LYS A 38 26.11 12.39 45.96
C LYS A 38 25.17 12.34 47.16
N LYS A 39 24.83 13.47 47.79
CA LYS A 39 23.82 13.52 48.86
C LYS A 39 22.39 13.66 48.32
N GLU A 40 22.21 13.77 47.01
CA GLU A 40 20.94 13.56 46.33
C GLU A 40 20.88 12.11 45.79
N GLU A 41 21.93 11.59 45.15
CA GLU A 41 22.04 10.16 44.79
C GLU A 41 21.91 9.24 46.01
N GLU A 42 22.59 9.49 47.14
CA GLU A 42 22.43 8.69 48.36
C GLU A 42 21.03 8.86 49.00
N LYS A 43 20.29 9.94 48.73
CA LYS A 43 18.90 10.11 49.18
C LYS A 43 17.87 9.51 48.23
N GLU A 44 18.18 9.44 46.93
CA GLU A 44 17.38 8.68 45.98
C GLU A 44 17.64 7.18 46.17
N GLU A 45 18.88 6.74 46.44
CA GLU A 45 19.17 5.37 46.89
C GLU A 45 18.58 5.04 48.28
N GLU A 46 18.55 5.97 49.26
CA GLU A 46 17.84 5.72 50.53
C GLU A 46 16.32 5.70 50.35
N LYS A 47 15.74 6.47 49.42
CA LYS A 47 14.33 6.32 49.02
C LYS A 47 14.05 5.01 48.32
N GLU A 48 14.84 4.67 47.30
CA GLU A 48 14.69 3.42 46.55
C GLU A 48 14.89 2.22 47.49
N LYS A 49 15.73 2.31 48.52
CA LYS A 49 15.85 1.27 49.57
C LYS A 49 14.71 1.31 50.59
N GLU A 50 14.18 2.47 50.98
CA GLU A 50 12.94 2.52 51.76
C GLU A 50 11.74 1.96 50.97
N ASP A 51 11.73 2.01 49.64
CA ASP A 51 10.69 1.43 48.80
C ASP A 51 10.97 -0.04 48.40
N GLU A 52 12.24 -0.47 48.24
CA GLU A 52 12.65 -1.86 48.01
C GLU A 52 12.52 -2.74 49.28
N GLU A 53 12.91 -2.26 50.48
CA GLU A 53 12.64 -2.97 51.75
C GLU A 53 11.14 -3.01 52.12
N LYS A 54 10.25 -2.42 51.29
CA LYS A 54 8.79 -2.62 51.36
C LYS A 54 8.25 -3.60 50.31
N HIS A 55 9.10 -4.22 49.49
CA HIS A 55 8.66 -4.98 48.31
C HIS A 55 9.07 -6.45 48.20
N ASP A 56 9.70 -7.02 49.23
CA ASP A 56 9.61 -8.47 49.48
C ASP A 56 8.36 -8.79 50.33
N ASP A 57 7.71 -9.93 50.06
CA ASP A 57 6.46 -10.38 50.69
C ASP A 57 5.25 -9.41 50.60
N LYS A 58 5.16 -8.62 49.52
CA LYS A 58 3.87 -8.06 49.06
C LYS A 58 3.18 -8.97 48.04
N VAL A 59 2.24 -9.76 48.55
CA VAL A 59 1.05 -10.20 47.80
C VAL A 59 0.49 -9.01 47.02
N ILE A 60 0.01 -9.23 45.79
CA ILE A 60 -0.64 -8.18 44.98
C ILE A 60 -1.80 -7.58 45.80
N GLU A 61 -1.59 -6.38 46.35
CA GLU A 61 -2.66 -5.57 46.93
C GLU A 61 -3.52 -5.07 45.76
N VAL A 62 -4.49 -5.91 45.39
CA VAL A 62 -5.54 -5.61 44.42
C VAL A 62 -6.29 -4.37 44.93
N GLY A 63 -5.95 -3.22 44.35
CA GLY A 63 -6.37 -1.90 44.83
C GLY A 63 -7.89 -1.78 44.93
N ASP A 64 -8.36 -1.24 46.05
CA ASP A 64 -9.73 -1.30 46.57
C ASP A 64 -10.88 -1.32 45.54
N TYR A 65 -11.19 -2.51 45.01
CA TYR A 65 -12.46 -2.80 44.32
C TYR A 65 -13.67 -2.63 45.28
N LEU A 66 -13.44 -2.43 46.58
CA LEU A 66 -14.43 -1.94 47.53
C LEU A 66 -15.03 -0.58 47.13
N ASN A 67 -14.27 0.33 46.52
CA ASN A 67 -14.70 1.70 46.23
C ASN A 67 -15.38 1.92 44.86
N VAL A 68 -15.34 0.93 43.95
CA VAL A 68 -16.14 0.95 42.71
C VAL A 68 -17.59 0.59 43.05
N GLU A 69 -18.60 1.24 42.46
CA GLU A 69 -20.02 0.85 42.61
C GLU A 69 -20.41 -0.43 41.83
N ALA A 70 -19.55 -1.45 41.88
CA ALA A 70 -19.82 -2.78 41.32
C ALA A 70 -20.77 -3.58 42.24
N PRO A 71 -21.70 -4.39 41.69
CA PRO A 71 -22.54 -5.29 42.47
C PRO A 71 -21.75 -6.22 43.39
N SER A 72 -22.29 -6.54 44.57
CA SER A 72 -21.62 -7.37 45.59
C SER A 72 -21.26 -8.78 45.11
N SER A 73 -22.03 -9.32 44.15
CA SER A 73 -21.74 -10.56 43.43
C SER A 73 -20.45 -10.49 42.60
N LEU A 74 -20.19 -9.33 41.99
CA LEU A 74 -19.00 -9.07 41.17
C LEU A 74 -17.76 -8.95 42.07
N LYS A 75 -17.85 -8.16 43.15
CA LYS A 75 -16.78 -8.05 44.17
C LYS A 75 -16.43 -9.39 44.83
N THR A 76 -17.39 -10.31 44.93
CA THR A 76 -17.13 -11.66 45.48
C THR A 76 -16.39 -12.56 44.48
N LEU A 77 -16.56 -12.36 43.17
CA LEU A 77 -15.81 -13.10 42.15
C LEU A 77 -14.34 -12.65 42.12
N CYS A 78 -14.08 -11.34 42.14
CA CYS A 78 -12.72 -10.80 42.27
C CYS A 78 -12.03 -11.39 43.52
N ARG A 79 -12.71 -11.36 44.67
CA ARG A 79 -12.19 -11.94 45.93
C ARG A 79 -11.89 -13.44 45.87
N TYR A 80 -12.54 -14.20 44.99
CA TYR A 80 -12.22 -15.62 44.78
C TYR A 80 -10.95 -15.82 43.94
N VAL A 81 -10.72 -14.94 42.95
CA VAL A 81 -9.46 -14.88 42.19
C VAL A 81 -8.31 -14.41 43.09
N GLU A 82 -8.50 -13.31 43.83
CA GLU A 82 -7.55 -12.74 44.80
C GLU A 82 -7.08 -13.75 45.86
N THR A 83 -8.01 -14.51 46.44
CA THR A 83 -7.68 -15.48 47.51
C THR A 83 -7.09 -16.80 47.01
N THR A 84 -6.97 -16.98 45.69
CA THR A 84 -6.41 -18.18 45.07
C THR A 84 -5.12 -17.83 44.31
N LEU A 85 -4.02 -17.69 45.05
CA LEU A 85 -2.68 -17.44 44.49
C LEU A 85 -2.36 -18.42 43.34
N MET A 86 -2.15 -17.89 42.13
CA MET A 86 -1.93 -18.66 40.90
C MET A 86 -0.67 -18.17 40.15
N PRO A 87 0.28 -19.07 39.86
CA PRO A 87 1.35 -18.81 38.88
C PRO A 87 0.80 -18.65 37.46
N GLU A 88 1.55 -17.95 36.60
CA GLU A 88 1.09 -17.30 35.36
C GLU A 88 0.54 -18.21 34.24
N GLU A 89 0.58 -19.55 34.36
CA GLU A 89 0.23 -20.49 33.27
C GLU A 89 -0.98 -21.41 33.57
N LYS A 90 -1.73 -21.21 34.67
CA LYS A 90 -2.68 -22.25 35.15
C LYS A 90 -4.14 -22.02 34.75
N ILE A 91 -4.61 -22.84 33.80
CA ILE A 91 -6.04 -22.95 33.41
C ILE A 91 -6.90 -23.41 34.61
N LEU A 92 -8.03 -22.72 34.83
CA LEU A 92 -8.97 -23.02 35.92
C LEU A 92 -10.21 -23.78 35.40
N GLN A 93 -10.44 -25.00 35.90
CA GLN A 93 -11.62 -25.81 35.56
C GLN A 93 -12.78 -25.57 36.54
N PHE A 94 -13.96 -25.30 35.99
CA PHE A 94 -15.23 -25.15 36.71
C PHE A 94 -16.29 -26.10 36.12
N THR A 95 -16.63 -27.16 36.83
CA THR A 95 -17.82 -27.97 36.52
C THR A 95 -19.06 -27.17 36.91
N ILE A 96 -19.90 -26.82 35.94
CA ILE A 96 -21.17 -26.11 36.15
C ILE A 96 -22.28 -27.15 36.29
N ASP A 97 -22.91 -27.16 37.46
CA ASP A 97 -23.94 -28.10 37.87
C ASP A 97 -25.17 -28.08 36.96
N LYS A 98 -25.76 -29.26 36.74
CA LYS A 98 -26.95 -29.46 35.88
C LYS A 98 -28.14 -28.59 36.27
N GLU A 99 -28.26 -28.21 37.54
CA GLU A 99 -29.33 -27.35 38.06
C GLU A 99 -29.35 -25.97 37.38
N VAL A 100 -28.18 -25.38 37.12
CA VAL A 100 -28.04 -24.01 36.57
C VAL A 100 -28.67 -23.91 35.18
N PHE A 101 -28.12 -24.65 34.22
CA PHE A 101 -28.47 -24.53 32.80
C PHE A 101 -29.33 -25.69 32.27
N GLY A 102 -29.70 -26.67 33.10
CA GLY A 102 -30.39 -27.90 32.69
C GLY A 102 -29.46 -28.97 32.08
N ARG A 103 -28.19 -28.63 31.87
CA ARG A 103 -27.09 -29.52 31.47
C ARG A 103 -25.87 -29.28 32.35
N GLU A 104 -25.17 -30.34 32.67
CA GLU A 104 -23.86 -30.30 33.32
C GLU A 104 -22.79 -30.03 32.27
N ARG A 105 -21.75 -29.26 32.60
CA ARG A 105 -20.57 -29.07 31.74
C ARG A 105 -19.33 -28.70 32.54
N ASP A 106 -18.18 -29.21 32.14
CA ASP A 106 -16.91 -28.57 32.48
C ASP A 106 -16.71 -27.31 31.63
N THR A 107 -16.19 -26.27 32.26
CA THR A 107 -15.94 -24.94 31.69
C THR A 107 -14.56 -24.50 32.15
N PHE A 108 -13.69 -24.07 31.25
CA PHE A 108 -12.30 -23.75 31.56
C PHE A 108 -12.08 -22.25 31.34
N LEU A 109 -11.57 -21.53 32.35
CA LEU A 109 -11.08 -20.17 32.19
C LEU A 109 -9.56 -20.22 31.96
N LEU A 110 -9.11 -19.57 30.90
CA LEU A 110 -7.71 -19.32 30.62
C LEU A 110 -7.24 -18.08 31.43
N PRO A 111 -5.92 -17.87 31.63
CA PRO A 111 -5.42 -16.64 32.23
C PRO A 111 -5.94 -15.38 31.51
N GLU A 112 -6.04 -15.42 30.18
CA GLU A 112 -6.51 -14.31 29.34
C GLU A 112 -7.99 -13.98 29.58
N ASP A 113 -8.87 -14.97 29.81
CA ASP A 113 -10.28 -14.73 30.19
C ASP A 113 -10.37 -13.92 31.50
N ILE A 114 -9.44 -14.15 32.42
CA ILE A 114 -9.37 -13.50 33.73
C ILE A 114 -8.79 -12.09 33.59
N THR A 115 -7.75 -11.90 32.76
CA THR A 115 -7.19 -10.58 32.44
C THR A 115 -8.21 -9.68 31.75
N GLN A 116 -8.96 -10.18 30.77
CA GLN A 116 -10.03 -9.44 30.08
C GLN A 116 -11.16 -9.03 31.04
N PHE A 117 -11.55 -9.93 31.94
CA PHE A 117 -12.55 -9.63 32.97
C PHE A 117 -12.06 -8.56 33.97
N ALA A 118 -10.79 -8.64 34.41
CA ALA A 118 -10.20 -7.65 35.30
C ALA A 118 -9.99 -6.28 34.62
N GLY A 119 -9.68 -6.28 33.31
CA GLY A 119 -9.51 -5.07 32.48
C GLY A 119 -10.81 -4.38 32.07
N MET A 120 -11.98 -4.94 32.39
CA MET A 120 -13.30 -4.48 31.93
C MET A 120 -13.44 -4.45 30.39
N GLU A 121 -12.77 -5.38 29.70
CA GLU A 121 -12.84 -5.53 28.23
C GLU A 121 -14.09 -6.33 27.79
N GLU A 122 -14.19 -6.71 26.50
CA GLU A 122 -15.31 -7.54 26.03
C GLU A 122 -15.19 -8.98 26.56
N ILE A 123 -15.95 -9.29 27.61
CA ILE A 123 -15.84 -10.56 28.33
C ILE A 123 -16.44 -11.75 27.56
N GLY A 124 -15.67 -12.83 27.45
CA GLY A 124 -16.09 -14.06 26.79
C GLY A 124 -17.30 -14.75 27.45
N ALA A 125 -18.10 -15.45 26.65
CA ALA A 125 -19.29 -16.19 27.11
C ALA A 125 -18.97 -17.23 28.21
N THR A 126 -17.72 -17.70 28.27
CA THR A 126 -17.15 -18.57 29.30
C THR A 126 -17.18 -17.91 30.69
N VAL A 127 -16.73 -16.66 30.78
CA VAL A 127 -16.71 -15.87 32.02
C VAL A 127 -18.14 -15.62 32.51
N VAL A 128 -19.03 -15.22 31.60
CA VAL A 128 -20.46 -15.01 31.89
C VAL A 128 -21.13 -16.29 32.41
N ALA A 129 -20.75 -17.46 31.89
CA ALA A 129 -21.27 -18.74 32.36
C ALA A 129 -20.82 -19.09 33.80
N VAL A 130 -19.56 -18.80 34.16
CA VAL A 130 -19.05 -18.99 35.53
C VAL A 130 -19.71 -18.00 36.49
N TYR A 131 -19.92 -16.75 36.09
CA TYR A 131 -20.64 -15.76 36.89
C TYR A 131 -22.11 -16.18 37.13
N MET A 132 -22.80 -16.72 36.12
CA MET A 132 -24.17 -17.23 36.27
C MET A 132 -24.25 -18.46 37.19
N ARG A 133 -23.24 -19.35 37.20
CA ARG A 133 -23.13 -20.41 38.21
C ARG A 133 -23.05 -19.81 39.62
N TYR A 134 -22.18 -18.82 39.83
CA TYR A 134 -22.08 -18.14 41.12
C TYR A 134 -23.40 -17.49 41.56
N LEU A 135 -24.14 -16.85 40.64
CA LEU A 135 -25.47 -16.30 40.95
C LEU A 135 -26.47 -17.39 41.37
N HIS A 136 -26.46 -18.56 40.71
CA HIS A 136 -27.26 -19.71 41.12
C HIS A 136 -26.89 -20.18 42.53
N ASP A 137 -25.59 -20.24 42.89
CA ASP A 137 -25.15 -20.64 44.23
C ASP A 137 -25.51 -19.61 45.32
N VAL A 138 -25.58 -18.32 44.98
CA VAL A 138 -26.14 -17.27 45.85
C VAL A 138 -27.64 -17.46 46.04
N LEU A 139 -28.40 -17.72 44.97
CA LEU A 139 -29.83 -18.02 45.05
C LEU A 139 -30.11 -19.31 45.82
N LYS A 140 -29.22 -20.31 45.74
CA LYS A 140 -29.31 -21.59 46.47
C LYS A 140 -29.14 -21.36 47.97
N LYS A 141 -28.22 -20.48 48.38
CA LYS A 141 -28.05 -20.03 49.78
C LYS A 141 -29.23 -19.17 50.27
N ALA A 142 -29.88 -18.42 49.38
CA ALA A 142 -31.10 -17.66 49.67
C ALA A 142 -32.40 -18.50 49.59
N ASN A 143 -32.30 -19.78 49.22
CA ASN A 143 -33.43 -20.70 48.98
C ASN A 143 -34.43 -20.20 47.91
N MET A 144 -33.95 -19.51 46.87
CA MET A 144 -34.75 -18.89 45.80
C MET A 144 -34.54 -19.52 44.41
N THR A 145 -33.82 -20.64 44.29
CA THR A 145 -33.56 -21.33 43.01
C THR A 145 -34.82 -21.86 42.31
N SER A 146 -35.93 -22.01 43.03
CA SER A 146 -37.24 -22.34 42.44
C SER A 146 -37.88 -21.16 41.69
N MET A 147 -37.46 -19.91 41.93
CA MET A 147 -38.06 -18.71 41.31
C MET A 147 -37.25 -18.15 40.14
N VAL A 148 -35.97 -18.51 40.00
CA VAL A 148 -35.07 -17.95 38.98
C VAL A 148 -34.28 -19.05 38.27
N GLY A 149 -34.41 -19.11 36.95
CA GLY A 149 -33.64 -20.00 36.07
C GLY A 149 -32.65 -19.25 35.17
N PHE A 150 -31.62 -19.95 34.70
CA PHE A 150 -30.59 -19.36 33.84
C PHE A 150 -30.58 -19.98 32.44
N ILE A 151 -30.41 -19.13 31.42
CA ILE A 151 -30.15 -19.52 30.03
C ILE A 151 -28.64 -19.47 29.78
N ASP A 152 -28.11 -20.55 29.21
CA ASP A 152 -26.69 -20.72 28.94
C ASP A 152 -26.20 -19.70 27.90
N PRO A 153 -25.18 -18.86 28.20
CA PRO A 153 -24.60 -17.94 27.21
C PRO A 153 -24.18 -18.61 25.91
N ALA A 154 -23.69 -19.85 25.98
CA ALA A 154 -23.32 -20.65 24.81
C ALA A 154 -24.52 -21.21 24.01
N THR A 155 -25.75 -21.11 24.52
CA THR A 155 -26.98 -21.41 23.74
C THR A 155 -27.58 -20.21 23.03
N VAL A 156 -27.09 -19.00 23.30
CA VAL A 156 -27.58 -17.75 22.67
C VAL A 156 -26.51 -16.98 21.89
N SER A 157 -25.23 -17.24 22.14
CA SER A 157 -24.09 -16.74 21.35
C SER A 157 -24.26 -17.00 19.84
N ALA A 158 -23.80 -16.05 19.01
CA ALA A 158 -23.85 -16.17 17.55
C ALA A 158 -23.13 -17.42 17.02
N ASN A 159 -22.05 -17.84 17.70
CA ASN A 159 -21.09 -18.84 17.22
C ASN A 159 -21.55 -20.30 17.41
N SER A 160 -22.66 -20.57 18.08
CA SER A 160 -23.13 -21.93 18.37
C SER A 160 -24.34 -22.35 17.51
N GLY A 161 -24.08 -23.19 16.50
CA GLY A 161 -25.13 -23.78 15.64
C GLY A 161 -25.93 -22.76 14.83
N THR A 162 -27.14 -23.13 14.40
CA THR A 162 -28.04 -22.19 13.71
C THR A 162 -28.99 -21.50 14.69
N ILE A 163 -29.54 -20.34 14.31
CA ILE A 163 -30.58 -19.63 15.08
C ILE A 163 -31.75 -20.58 15.40
N ALA A 164 -32.19 -21.43 14.46
CA ALA A 164 -33.29 -22.36 14.71
C ALA A 164 -32.96 -23.39 15.79
N ASP A 165 -31.70 -23.85 15.87
CA ASP A 165 -31.26 -24.79 16.90
C ASP A 165 -31.09 -24.09 18.25
N ARG A 166 -30.58 -22.86 18.28
CA ARG A 166 -30.54 -22.01 19.49
C ARG A 166 -31.94 -21.73 20.03
N SER A 167 -32.87 -21.29 19.19
CA SER A 167 -34.27 -21.07 19.56
C SER A 167 -34.94 -22.35 20.06
N ARG A 168 -34.67 -23.52 19.45
CA ARG A 168 -35.14 -24.82 19.94
C ARG A 168 -34.55 -25.20 21.30
N LEU A 169 -33.25 -24.95 21.54
CA LEU A 169 -32.60 -25.23 22.81
C LEU A 169 -33.14 -24.34 23.93
N VAL A 170 -33.33 -23.04 23.67
CA VAL A 170 -33.97 -22.10 24.60
C VAL A 170 -35.42 -22.50 24.87
N ALA A 171 -36.22 -22.75 23.83
CA ALA A 171 -37.61 -23.21 23.99
C ALA A 171 -37.70 -24.53 24.78
N ALA A 172 -36.82 -25.49 24.52
CA ALA A 172 -36.77 -26.77 25.24
C ALA A 172 -36.24 -26.67 26.69
N ARG A 173 -35.61 -25.54 27.07
CA ARG A 173 -35.31 -25.21 28.48
C ARG A 173 -36.52 -24.57 29.16
N LEU A 174 -37.20 -23.64 28.49
CA LEU A 174 -38.39 -22.94 29.00
C LEU A 174 -39.62 -23.87 29.13
N GLN A 175 -39.82 -24.80 28.18
CA GLN A 175 -40.90 -25.81 28.21
C GLN A 175 -40.83 -26.81 29.37
N LYS A 176 -39.76 -26.80 30.17
CA LYS A 176 -39.55 -27.70 31.32
C LYS A 176 -39.73 -26.98 32.67
N THR A 177 -40.60 -25.96 32.70
CA THR A 177 -40.75 -25.05 33.83
C THR A 177 -42.22 -24.72 34.05
N ASP A 178 -42.61 -24.58 35.32
CA ASP A 178 -44.03 -24.51 35.72
C ASP A 178 -44.62 -23.08 35.60
N GLY A 179 -44.17 -22.31 34.61
CA GLY A 179 -44.72 -20.99 34.24
C GLY A 179 -44.36 -19.80 35.14
N GLU A 180 -44.09 -20.00 36.43
CA GLU A 180 -43.86 -18.90 37.40
C GLU A 180 -42.38 -18.50 37.60
N GLN A 181 -41.45 -19.05 36.80
CA GLN A 181 -40.00 -18.80 36.94
C GLN A 181 -39.50 -17.61 36.11
N ILE A 182 -38.71 -16.72 36.72
CA ILE A 182 -38.02 -15.63 36.04
C ILE A 182 -36.74 -16.16 35.38
N PHE A 183 -36.55 -15.92 34.08
CA PHE A 183 -35.35 -16.37 33.37
C PHE A 183 -34.31 -15.27 33.16
N MET A 184 -33.10 -15.49 33.66
CA MET A 184 -31.94 -14.66 33.37
C MET A 184 -31.21 -15.18 32.12
N MET A 185 -31.02 -14.30 31.15
CA MET A 185 -30.34 -14.53 29.88
C MET A 185 -29.35 -13.38 29.64
N PRO A 186 -28.13 -13.63 29.13
CA PRO A 186 -27.21 -12.54 28.84
C PRO A 186 -27.71 -11.72 27.64
N TYR A 187 -27.57 -10.40 27.72
CA TYR A 187 -28.04 -9.44 26.73
C TYR A 187 -26.93 -8.41 26.47
N ASN A 188 -26.60 -8.16 25.20
CA ASN A 188 -25.63 -7.14 24.82
C ASN A 188 -26.36 -5.83 24.46
N PRO A 189 -26.20 -4.74 25.24
CA PRO A 189 -26.91 -3.47 25.02
C PRO A 189 -26.41 -2.66 23.81
N GLY A 190 -25.40 -3.13 23.08
CA GLY A 190 -25.06 -2.62 21.75
C GLY A 190 -26.13 -2.96 20.70
N TYR A 191 -26.87 -4.06 20.88
CA TYR A 191 -27.85 -4.57 19.92
C TYR A 191 -29.21 -3.86 20.00
N LYS A 192 -29.21 -2.53 19.81
CA LYS A 192 -30.37 -1.66 20.11
C LYS A 192 -31.52 -1.72 19.09
N ASN A 193 -31.30 -2.26 17.91
CA ASN A 193 -32.30 -2.32 16.84
C ASN A 193 -32.69 -3.79 16.53
N TRP A 194 -33.95 -4.15 16.74
CA TRP A 194 -34.53 -5.46 16.40
C TRP A 194 -34.85 -5.59 14.90
N THR A 195 -33.88 -5.33 14.02
CA THR A 195 -34.08 -5.23 12.56
C THR A 195 -34.27 -6.54 11.81
N PHE A 196 -34.01 -7.69 12.44
CA PHE A 196 -34.04 -9.02 11.79
C PHE A 196 -35.28 -9.87 12.12
N HIS A 197 -36.36 -9.25 12.61
CA HIS A 197 -37.58 -9.96 13.05
C HIS A 197 -38.85 -9.69 12.22
N GLY A 198 -38.76 -8.92 11.13
CA GLY A 198 -39.80 -8.90 10.07
C GLY A 198 -40.97 -7.94 10.27
N GLU A 199 -40.84 -6.97 11.18
CA GLU A 199 -41.82 -5.88 11.35
C GLU A 199 -41.60 -4.75 10.33
N PRO A 200 -42.66 -4.02 9.90
CA PRO A 200 -42.59 -3.08 8.79
C PRO A 200 -41.88 -1.75 9.14
N TRP A 201 -41.17 -1.19 8.15
CA TRP A 201 -40.41 0.05 8.29
C TRP A 201 -41.29 1.29 8.18
N GLU A 202 -41.55 1.98 9.30
CA GLU A 202 -42.13 3.33 9.27
C GLU A 202 -41.10 4.38 8.84
N ALA A 203 -41.32 4.98 7.67
CA ALA A 203 -40.41 5.98 7.11
C ALA A 203 -40.56 7.34 7.81
N THR A 204 -39.61 7.67 8.68
CA THR A 204 -39.42 9.05 9.16
C THR A 204 -38.05 9.60 8.75
N THR A 205 -38.05 10.82 8.23
CA THR A 205 -36.86 11.50 7.71
C THR A 205 -36.10 12.20 8.83
N ASN A 206 -34.81 11.87 9.01
CA ASN A 206 -33.77 12.86 9.33
C ASN A 206 -32.38 12.30 9.01
N ALA A 207 -31.46 13.17 8.60
CA ALA A 207 -30.14 12.78 8.10
C ALA A 207 -29.02 13.07 9.10
N SER A 208 -28.29 12.02 9.48
CA SER A 208 -26.92 12.08 10.01
C SER A 208 -26.19 10.81 9.58
N ARG A 209 -25.03 10.95 8.94
CA ARG A 209 -24.21 9.81 8.48
C ARG A 209 -23.05 9.57 9.43
N ASN A 210 -23.15 8.51 10.24
CA ASN A 210 -21.99 7.69 10.61
C ASN A 210 -22.23 6.32 9.97
N VAL A 211 -21.22 5.77 9.29
CA VAL A 211 -21.28 4.43 8.68
C VAL A 211 -20.09 3.65 9.21
N GLU A 212 -20.37 2.79 10.17
CA GLU A 212 -19.49 1.67 10.52
C GLU A 212 -19.96 0.44 9.72
N GLU A 213 -19.06 -0.47 9.42
CA GLU A 213 -19.33 -1.66 8.59
C GLU A 213 -19.94 -2.78 9.45
N ASP A 214 -21.09 -3.36 9.07
CA ASP A 214 -21.67 -4.55 9.71
C ASP A 214 -22.34 -5.51 8.69
N ASP A 215 -22.37 -6.79 9.04
CA ASP A 215 -22.57 -7.96 8.15
C ASP A 215 -24.06 -8.29 7.93
N GLY A 216 -24.67 -7.72 6.88
CA GLY A 216 -26.10 -7.88 6.59
C GLY A 216 -26.50 -9.22 5.96
N HIS A 217 -27.05 -10.16 6.74
CA HIS A 217 -27.79 -11.33 6.24
C HIS A 217 -29.11 -11.58 6.98
N SER A 218 -30.23 -11.14 6.39
CA SER A 218 -31.57 -11.53 6.84
C SER A 218 -32.01 -12.86 6.23
N ARG A 219 -32.82 -13.61 6.96
CA ARG A 219 -33.23 -14.97 6.59
C ARG A 219 -34.70 -14.98 6.13
N TYR A 220 -34.93 -15.14 4.83
CA TYR A 220 -36.15 -15.79 4.35
C TYR A 220 -35.84 -17.22 3.94
N SER A 221 -36.31 -18.16 4.74
CA SER A 221 -36.22 -19.60 4.49
C SER A 221 -37.51 -20.09 3.83
N PHE A 222 -37.73 -19.73 2.56
CA PHE A 222 -38.68 -20.49 1.74
C PHE A 222 -37.99 -21.73 1.14
N VAL A 223 -38.77 -22.75 0.83
CA VAL A 223 -38.26 -24.06 0.41
C VAL A 223 -37.57 -23.94 -0.95
N SER A 224 -36.25 -24.18 -0.98
CA SER A 224 -35.48 -24.31 -2.23
C SER A 224 -35.67 -25.69 -2.85
N GLU A 225 -36.91 -26.03 -3.19
CA GLU A 225 -37.18 -27.06 -4.18
C GLU A 225 -36.90 -26.47 -5.57
N GLU A 226 -35.82 -26.96 -6.17
CA GLU A 226 -35.64 -27.13 -7.62
C GLU A 226 -36.14 -25.99 -8.54
N ILE A 227 -35.35 -24.91 -8.60
CA ILE A 227 -34.96 -24.37 -9.90
C ILE A 227 -33.43 -24.16 -9.91
N ASP A 228 -32.67 -25.26 -10.00
CA ASP A 228 -31.38 -25.20 -10.70
C ASP A 228 -31.75 -25.03 -12.19
N MET A 229 -31.94 -23.78 -12.62
CA MET A 229 -32.23 -23.45 -14.01
C MET A 229 -31.00 -23.84 -14.82
N ASP A 230 -31.19 -24.67 -15.85
CA ASP A 230 -30.07 -25.24 -16.59
C ASP A 230 -29.46 -24.20 -17.54
N ASP A 231 -28.61 -23.32 -16.98
CA ASP A 231 -27.92 -22.23 -17.69
C ASP A 231 -27.06 -22.72 -18.89
N ASN A 232 -26.96 -24.04 -19.12
CA ASN A 232 -26.35 -24.60 -20.32
C ASN A 232 -27.20 -24.39 -21.60
N ASP A 233 -28.48 -24.04 -21.50
CA ASP A 233 -29.35 -23.76 -22.66
C ASP A 233 -29.19 -22.33 -23.24
N PHE A 234 -28.30 -21.51 -22.65
CA PHE A 234 -27.81 -20.29 -23.31
C PHE A 234 -26.75 -20.66 -24.37
N GLY A 235 -27.22 -20.96 -25.58
CA GLY A 235 -26.37 -21.31 -26.73
C GLY A 235 -25.36 -20.24 -27.17
N ASP A 236 -24.57 -20.55 -28.21
CA ASP A 236 -23.46 -19.70 -28.71
C ASP A 236 -23.92 -18.42 -29.45
N PHE A 237 -24.44 -17.46 -28.68
CA PHE A 237 -24.82 -16.11 -29.11
C PHE A 237 -23.61 -15.14 -29.14
N GLY A 238 -22.38 -15.64 -29.36
CA GLY A 238 -21.14 -14.86 -29.35
C GLY A 238 -20.52 -14.56 -30.72
N SER A 239 -21.21 -14.94 -31.81
CA SER A 239 -20.58 -15.10 -33.14
C SER A 239 -20.96 -14.05 -34.19
N ASP A 240 -22.18 -13.49 -34.19
CA ASP A 240 -22.68 -12.62 -35.27
C ASP A 240 -22.75 -11.12 -34.89
N PRO A 241 -22.02 -10.22 -35.60
CA PRO A 241 -22.16 -8.77 -35.46
C PRO A 241 -23.58 -8.21 -35.71
N TYR A 242 -24.42 -8.90 -36.49
CA TYR A 242 -25.78 -8.46 -36.77
C TYR A 242 -26.71 -8.64 -35.55
N GLU A 243 -26.52 -9.66 -34.72
CA GLU A 243 -27.29 -9.80 -33.47
C GLU A 243 -26.99 -8.64 -32.51
N PHE A 244 -25.73 -8.24 -32.36
CA PHE A 244 -25.33 -7.09 -31.55
C PHE A 244 -25.98 -5.78 -32.03
N ALA A 245 -26.00 -5.53 -33.35
CA ALA A 245 -26.66 -4.35 -33.92
C ALA A 245 -28.19 -4.38 -33.69
N ASN A 246 -28.82 -5.56 -33.74
CA ASN A 246 -30.23 -5.73 -33.42
C ASN A 246 -30.51 -5.54 -31.93
N VAL A 247 -29.63 -5.97 -31.03
CA VAL A 247 -29.76 -5.81 -29.56
C VAL A 247 -29.64 -4.34 -29.15
N ILE A 248 -28.75 -3.55 -29.79
CA ILE A 248 -28.74 -2.09 -29.60
C ILE A 248 -29.99 -1.45 -30.23
N GLY A 249 -30.38 -1.83 -31.46
CA GLY A 249 -31.56 -1.26 -32.13
C GLY A 249 -32.91 -1.55 -31.44
N ASP A 250 -33.04 -2.69 -30.75
CA ASP A 250 -34.17 -3.00 -29.85
C ASP A 250 -33.97 -2.37 -28.46
N GLY A 251 -32.74 -2.30 -27.97
CA GLY A 251 -32.36 -1.63 -26.73
C GLY A 251 -32.62 -0.13 -26.71
N ASP A 252 -32.53 0.52 -27.86
CA ASP A 252 -32.82 1.94 -28.12
C ASP A 252 -34.33 2.26 -28.16
N GLN A 253 -35.22 1.27 -28.18
CA GLN A 253 -36.65 1.53 -28.17
C GLN A 253 -37.10 2.15 -26.84
N PRO A 254 -38.07 3.09 -26.83
CA PRO A 254 -38.73 3.56 -25.62
C PRO A 254 -39.28 2.40 -24.78
N VAL A 255 -39.13 2.46 -23.45
CA VAL A 255 -39.65 1.41 -22.53
C VAL A 255 -41.16 1.20 -22.67
N TYR A 256 -41.88 2.24 -23.11
CA TYR A 256 -43.27 2.24 -23.56
C TYR A 256 -43.43 3.36 -24.61
N PRO A 257 -44.45 3.36 -25.49
CA PRO A 257 -44.46 4.15 -26.72
C PRO A 257 -44.14 5.66 -26.61
N ASP A 258 -44.59 6.33 -25.54
CA ASP A 258 -44.33 7.76 -25.30
C ASP A 258 -43.10 8.05 -24.41
N CYS A 259 -42.29 7.05 -24.03
CA CYS A 259 -41.21 7.23 -23.08
C CYS A 259 -40.01 8.00 -23.66
N ARG A 260 -39.89 9.29 -23.32
CA ARG A 260 -38.77 10.15 -23.74
C ARG A 260 -37.57 10.17 -22.79
N LYS A 261 -37.60 9.38 -21.70
CA LYS A 261 -36.60 9.44 -20.62
C LYS A 261 -35.79 8.15 -20.45
N TYR A 262 -36.36 7.01 -20.80
CA TYR A 262 -35.70 5.71 -20.67
C TYR A 262 -35.96 4.87 -21.92
N MET A 263 -34.89 4.25 -22.40
CA MET A 263 -34.88 3.25 -23.47
C MET A 263 -34.82 1.87 -22.81
N LYS A 264 -35.28 0.83 -23.50
CA LYS A 264 -35.43 -0.55 -23.01
C LYS A 264 -34.17 -1.06 -22.31
N LEU A 265 -33.02 -0.95 -22.97
CA LEU A 265 -31.73 -1.37 -22.42
C LEU A 265 -31.31 -0.48 -21.23
N SER A 266 -31.48 0.85 -21.34
CA SER A 266 -31.07 1.77 -20.27
C SER A 266 -31.90 1.64 -18.99
N ALA A 267 -33.16 1.21 -19.09
CA ALA A 267 -33.97 0.83 -17.93
C ALA A 267 -33.48 -0.49 -17.31
N LEU A 268 -33.33 -1.55 -18.10
CA LEU A 268 -32.89 -2.86 -17.60
C LEU A 268 -31.53 -2.77 -16.89
N VAL A 269 -30.56 -2.05 -17.47
CA VAL A 269 -29.23 -1.82 -16.89
C VAL A 269 -29.33 -1.02 -15.58
N LYS A 270 -30.22 -0.03 -15.48
CA LYS A 270 -30.45 0.72 -14.22
C LYS A 270 -31.11 -0.14 -13.13
N LEU A 271 -31.96 -1.08 -13.50
CA LEU A 271 -32.60 -2.02 -12.57
C LEU A 271 -31.63 -3.10 -12.09
N TYR A 272 -30.85 -3.70 -13.00
CA TYR A 272 -29.82 -4.67 -12.64
C TYR A 272 -28.70 -4.05 -11.78
N ASN A 273 -28.39 -2.76 -11.99
CA ASN A 273 -27.56 -1.97 -11.07
C ASN A 273 -28.13 -1.92 -9.65
N LEU A 274 -29.44 -1.66 -9.46
CA LEU A 274 -30.07 -1.67 -8.14
C LEU A 274 -29.99 -3.06 -7.50
N LYS A 275 -30.22 -4.13 -8.30
CA LYS A 275 -30.05 -5.52 -7.86
C LYS A 275 -28.66 -5.79 -7.30
N ALA A 276 -27.62 -5.48 -8.08
CA ALA A 276 -26.23 -5.71 -7.72
C ALA A 276 -25.77 -4.83 -6.54
N LYS A 277 -26.14 -3.54 -6.53
CA LYS A 277 -25.76 -2.56 -5.50
C LYS A 277 -26.33 -2.90 -4.12
N HIS A 278 -27.56 -3.37 -4.07
CA HIS A 278 -28.28 -3.62 -2.81
C HIS A 278 -28.39 -5.11 -2.45
N GLY A 279 -27.77 -6.00 -3.21
CA GLY A 279 -27.79 -7.44 -2.95
C GLY A 279 -29.19 -8.06 -3.04
N MET A 280 -30.03 -7.54 -3.93
CA MET A 280 -31.41 -8.03 -4.06
C MET A 280 -31.39 -9.49 -4.54
N SER A 281 -32.09 -10.35 -3.82
CA SER A 281 -32.32 -11.73 -4.22
C SER A 281 -33.06 -11.79 -5.57
N ASP A 282 -32.92 -12.91 -6.28
CA ASP A 282 -33.56 -13.08 -7.59
C ASP A 282 -35.09 -12.97 -7.47
N VAL A 283 -35.67 -13.49 -6.38
CA VAL A 283 -37.10 -13.33 -6.04
C VAL A 283 -37.48 -11.86 -5.88
N CYS A 284 -36.76 -11.11 -5.05
CA CYS A 284 -37.01 -9.69 -4.81
C CYS A 284 -36.86 -8.86 -6.11
N PHE A 285 -35.95 -9.26 -7.00
CA PHE A 285 -35.78 -8.60 -8.30
C PHE A 285 -36.89 -8.94 -9.30
N ILE A 286 -37.39 -10.19 -9.30
CA ILE A 286 -38.57 -10.57 -10.10
C ILE A 286 -39.81 -9.80 -9.62
N GLU A 287 -40.04 -9.72 -8.31
CA GLU A 287 -41.14 -8.94 -7.72
C GLU A 287 -41.03 -7.45 -8.07
N LEU A 288 -39.81 -6.88 -8.05
CA LEU A 288 -39.55 -5.50 -8.46
C LEU A 288 -39.80 -5.27 -9.97
N LEU A 289 -39.43 -6.23 -10.82
CA LEU A 289 -39.66 -6.16 -12.27
C LEU A 289 -41.15 -6.22 -12.61
N ILE A 290 -41.89 -7.17 -12.02
CA ILE A 290 -43.34 -7.32 -12.20
C ILE A 290 -44.05 -6.05 -11.73
N LEU A 291 -43.74 -5.56 -10.52
CA LEU A 291 -44.31 -4.33 -9.98
C LEU A 291 -44.05 -3.11 -10.87
N GLN A 292 -42.92 -3.05 -11.57
CA GLN A 292 -42.66 -1.98 -12.53
C GLN A 292 -43.37 -2.17 -13.87
N GLY A 293 -43.56 -3.41 -14.33
CA GLY A 293 -44.44 -3.72 -15.46
C GLY A 293 -45.88 -3.26 -15.22
N ASP A 294 -46.41 -3.50 -14.02
CA ASP A 294 -47.77 -3.11 -13.59
C ASP A 294 -47.93 -1.59 -13.36
N LEU A 295 -46.84 -0.88 -12.98
CA LEU A 295 -46.84 0.57 -12.76
C LEU A 295 -46.62 1.40 -14.04
N LEU A 296 -46.32 0.75 -15.16
CA LEU A 296 -46.07 1.41 -16.45
C LEU A 296 -47.28 1.28 -17.40
N PRO A 297 -47.36 2.14 -18.43
CA PRO A 297 -48.44 2.07 -19.42
C PRO A 297 -48.53 0.71 -20.12
N GLU A 298 -49.73 0.37 -20.63
CA GLU A 298 -49.94 -0.80 -21.49
C GLU A 298 -49.01 -0.75 -22.72
N GLY A 299 -48.45 -1.91 -23.09
CA GLY A 299 -47.46 -2.01 -24.15
C GLY A 299 -46.04 -1.60 -23.73
N ASN A 300 -45.72 -1.63 -22.43
CA ASN A 300 -44.33 -1.50 -21.96
C ASN A 300 -43.51 -2.80 -22.20
N THR A 301 -42.19 -2.66 -22.18
CA THR A 301 -41.24 -3.71 -22.58
C THR A 301 -40.26 -4.12 -21.47
N ILE A 302 -40.64 -3.98 -20.20
CA ILE A 302 -39.80 -4.44 -19.08
C ILE A 302 -39.86 -5.98 -18.98
N PRO A 303 -38.71 -6.67 -18.84
CA PRO A 303 -38.68 -8.12 -18.61
C PRO A 303 -39.49 -8.53 -17.37
N THR A 304 -40.32 -9.57 -17.49
CA THR A 304 -41.17 -10.06 -16.38
C THR A 304 -40.51 -11.16 -15.55
N SER A 305 -39.37 -11.68 -16.02
CA SER A 305 -38.67 -12.80 -15.41
C SER A 305 -37.14 -12.61 -15.39
N MET A 306 -36.46 -13.31 -14.47
CA MET A 306 -34.99 -13.37 -14.47
C MET A 306 -34.42 -14.00 -15.74
N TYR A 307 -35.12 -14.92 -16.39
CA TYR A 307 -34.68 -15.50 -17.67
C TYR A 307 -34.66 -14.44 -18.78
N GLU A 308 -35.73 -13.66 -18.93
CA GLU A 308 -35.77 -12.56 -19.93
C GLU A 308 -34.74 -11.47 -19.61
N ALA A 309 -34.61 -11.07 -18.34
CA ALA A 309 -33.64 -10.08 -17.89
C ALA A 309 -32.19 -10.54 -18.14
N LYS A 310 -31.85 -11.79 -17.78
CA LYS A 310 -30.53 -12.38 -18.09
C LYS A 310 -30.32 -12.50 -19.59
N LYS A 311 -31.29 -13.03 -20.36
CA LYS A 311 -31.18 -13.21 -21.81
C LYS A 311 -30.85 -11.90 -22.54
N ALA A 312 -31.51 -10.80 -22.17
CA ALA A 312 -31.24 -9.48 -22.74
C ALA A 312 -29.85 -8.93 -22.38
N LEU A 313 -29.28 -9.28 -21.22
CA LEU A 313 -27.92 -8.91 -20.82
C LEU A 313 -26.84 -9.85 -21.41
N CYS A 314 -27.11 -11.15 -21.50
CA CYS A 314 -26.21 -12.13 -22.11
C CYS A 314 -26.03 -11.90 -23.62
N ALA A 315 -27.06 -11.36 -24.30
CA ALA A 315 -26.99 -10.94 -25.70
C ALA A 315 -25.99 -9.78 -25.98
N LEU A 316 -25.39 -9.19 -24.93
CA LEU A 316 -24.24 -8.27 -25.05
C LEU A 316 -22.89 -9.01 -25.13
N GLY A 317 -22.89 -10.36 -25.19
CA GLY A 317 -21.69 -11.21 -25.21
C GLY A 317 -21.11 -11.50 -23.83
N LEU A 318 -21.91 -11.36 -22.77
CA LEU A 318 -21.46 -11.28 -21.37
C LEU A 318 -21.92 -12.48 -20.55
N SER A 319 -21.36 -13.64 -20.90
CA SER A 319 -21.59 -14.92 -20.23
C SER A 319 -20.34 -15.45 -19.51
N TYR A 320 -20.56 -16.45 -18.68
CA TYR A 320 -19.56 -17.38 -18.16
C TYR A 320 -19.95 -18.81 -18.56
N GLU A 321 -19.02 -19.75 -18.53
CA GLU A 321 -19.24 -21.18 -18.70
C GLU A 321 -19.04 -21.91 -17.36
N LYS A 322 -19.89 -22.91 -17.05
CA LYS A 322 -19.75 -23.74 -15.84
C LYS A 322 -19.02 -25.04 -16.17
N MET A 323 -17.70 -25.06 -15.99
CA MET A 323 -16.89 -26.27 -16.22
C MET A 323 -16.86 -27.15 -14.97
N HIS A 324 -17.30 -28.40 -15.07
CA HIS A 324 -17.18 -29.35 -13.97
C HIS A 324 -15.71 -29.69 -13.69
N ALA A 325 -15.34 -29.77 -12.41
CA ALA A 325 -14.01 -30.16 -11.96
C ALA A 325 -14.05 -31.43 -11.10
N CYS A 326 -12.99 -32.21 -11.10
CA CYS A 326 -12.81 -33.25 -10.10
C CYS A 326 -12.58 -32.62 -8.71
N PRO A 327 -13.13 -33.16 -7.61
CA PRO A 327 -12.93 -32.64 -6.25
C PRO A 327 -11.46 -32.40 -5.86
N ASN A 328 -10.57 -33.37 -6.13
CA ASN A 328 -9.12 -33.28 -5.92
C ASN A 328 -8.38 -32.41 -6.99
N ASP A 329 -9.11 -31.57 -7.72
CA ASP A 329 -8.65 -30.79 -8.89
C ASP A 329 -8.10 -31.64 -10.04
N CYS A 330 -8.37 -32.96 -10.03
CA CYS A 330 -7.70 -33.95 -10.86
C CYS A 330 -8.07 -33.98 -12.37
N ILE A 331 -9.08 -33.22 -12.83
CA ILE A 331 -9.32 -32.79 -14.23
C ILE A 331 -10.36 -31.66 -14.23
N LEU A 332 -10.49 -30.97 -15.35
CA LEU A 332 -11.76 -30.38 -15.79
C LEU A 332 -12.43 -31.38 -16.74
N TYR A 333 -13.72 -31.66 -16.54
CA TYR A 333 -14.52 -32.53 -17.41
C TYR A 333 -14.96 -31.74 -18.65
N ARG A 334 -14.04 -31.61 -19.62
CA ARG A 334 -14.21 -30.87 -20.89
C ARG A 334 -13.36 -31.51 -21.99
N LYS A 335 -13.71 -31.31 -23.27
CA LYS A 335 -12.96 -31.86 -24.42
C LYS A 335 -12.79 -33.38 -24.25
N GLU A 336 -11.56 -33.88 -24.10
CA GLU A 336 -11.24 -35.32 -23.94
C GLU A 336 -11.84 -36.01 -22.69
N TYR A 337 -12.41 -35.28 -21.73
CA TYR A 337 -13.06 -35.82 -20.52
C TYR A 337 -14.53 -35.40 -20.34
N GLU A 338 -15.18 -34.89 -21.38
CA GLU A 338 -16.51 -34.26 -21.29
C GLU A 338 -17.62 -35.24 -20.85
N ASP A 339 -17.61 -36.47 -21.37
CA ASP A 339 -18.55 -37.54 -21.00
C ASP A 339 -18.13 -38.33 -19.75
N SER A 340 -16.98 -38.02 -19.14
CA SER A 340 -16.47 -38.84 -18.03
C SER A 340 -17.28 -38.63 -16.74
N THR A 341 -17.71 -39.73 -16.12
CA THR A 341 -18.40 -39.75 -14.81
C THR A 341 -17.44 -39.77 -13.63
N ASN A 342 -16.20 -40.20 -13.85
CA ASN A 342 -15.18 -40.38 -12.82
C ASN A 342 -13.84 -39.82 -13.33
N CYS A 343 -13.00 -39.35 -12.41
CA CYS A 343 -11.71 -38.81 -12.76
C CYS A 343 -10.73 -39.93 -13.18
N PRO A 344 -10.12 -39.88 -14.39
CA PRO A 344 -9.17 -40.90 -14.85
C PRO A 344 -7.84 -40.87 -14.08
N THR A 345 -7.53 -39.80 -13.33
CA THR A 345 -6.30 -39.68 -12.53
C THR A 345 -6.45 -40.19 -11.09
N CYS A 346 -7.66 -40.17 -10.50
CA CYS A 346 -7.85 -40.54 -9.09
C CYS A 346 -9.15 -41.30 -8.76
N GLY A 347 -9.94 -41.70 -9.75
CA GLY A 347 -11.17 -42.51 -9.60
C GLY A 347 -12.39 -41.79 -9.01
N ILE A 348 -12.20 -40.67 -8.31
CA ILE A 348 -13.27 -39.92 -7.64
C ILE A 348 -14.35 -39.48 -8.64
N SER A 349 -15.61 -39.58 -8.21
CA SER A 349 -16.79 -39.21 -8.99
C SER A 349 -16.80 -37.72 -9.38
N ARG A 350 -17.38 -37.43 -10.55
CA ARG A 350 -17.85 -36.11 -10.97
C ARG A 350 -19.00 -35.61 -10.11
N TRP A 351 -19.83 -36.53 -9.63
CA TRP A 351 -21.11 -36.27 -8.98
C TRP A 351 -20.97 -36.12 -7.46
N LYS A 352 -21.83 -35.28 -6.89
CA LYS A 352 -21.78 -34.91 -5.47
C LYS A 352 -22.36 -36.02 -4.59
N GLU A 353 -21.61 -36.44 -3.57
CA GLU A 353 -22.09 -37.37 -2.56
C GLU A 353 -23.10 -36.68 -1.63
N GLY A 354 -24.24 -37.33 -1.38
CA GLY A 354 -25.26 -36.91 -0.43
C GLY A 354 -24.87 -37.25 1.02
N LYS A 355 -25.66 -36.76 1.99
CA LYS A 355 -25.45 -37.07 3.42
C LYS A 355 -25.60 -38.57 3.74
N ASP A 356 -26.31 -39.28 2.86
CA ASP A 356 -26.64 -40.70 2.98
C ASP A 356 -25.65 -41.59 2.19
N SER A 357 -24.50 -41.04 1.78
CA SER A 357 -23.50 -41.64 0.88
C SER A 357 -24.01 -42.11 -0.49
N ILE A 358 -25.18 -41.65 -0.91
CA ILE A 358 -25.71 -41.84 -2.26
C ILE A 358 -25.18 -40.71 -3.16
N LEU A 359 -24.62 -41.05 -4.33
CA LEU A 359 -24.22 -40.07 -5.35
C LEU A 359 -25.46 -39.42 -5.98
N LYS A 360 -25.47 -38.08 -6.03
CA LYS A 360 -26.45 -37.29 -6.78
C LYS A 360 -25.94 -37.05 -8.19
N GLU A 361 -26.23 -37.98 -9.11
CA GLU A 361 -25.98 -37.79 -10.54
C GLU A 361 -26.66 -36.52 -11.05
N GLY A 362 -26.07 -35.87 -12.06
CA GLY A 362 -26.45 -34.53 -12.50
C GLY A 362 -25.87 -33.40 -11.64
N VAL A 363 -25.73 -33.57 -10.32
CA VAL A 363 -25.18 -32.53 -9.42
C VAL A 363 -23.66 -32.63 -9.34
N PRO A 364 -22.87 -31.68 -9.90
CA PRO A 364 -21.41 -31.76 -9.86
C PRO A 364 -20.85 -31.56 -8.45
N ALA A 365 -19.79 -32.29 -8.13
CA ALA A 365 -19.09 -32.21 -6.85
C ALA A 365 -18.21 -30.95 -6.72
N LYS A 366 -17.68 -30.43 -7.84
CA LYS A 366 -16.92 -29.17 -7.92
C LYS A 366 -17.14 -28.52 -9.29
N VAL A 367 -17.20 -27.19 -9.33
CA VAL A 367 -17.43 -26.39 -10.54
C VAL A 367 -16.41 -25.25 -10.61
N VAL A 368 -15.95 -24.94 -11.82
CA VAL A 368 -15.14 -23.77 -12.15
C VAL A 368 -15.98 -22.86 -13.04
N TRP A 369 -16.03 -21.57 -12.70
CA TRP A 369 -16.71 -20.55 -13.48
C TRP A 369 -15.68 -19.93 -14.41
N TYR A 370 -15.77 -20.23 -15.70
CA TYR A 370 -14.84 -19.77 -16.73
C TYR A 370 -15.42 -18.56 -17.46
N PHE A 371 -14.61 -17.55 -17.70
CA PHE A 371 -15.01 -16.33 -18.41
C PHE A 371 -14.32 -16.33 -19.77
N PRO A 372 -15.04 -16.60 -20.88
CA PRO A 372 -14.44 -16.63 -22.21
C PRO A 372 -13.78 -15.29 -22.52
N PRO A 373 -12.46 -15.26 -22.84
CA PRO A 373 -11.74 -14.01 -23.09
C PRO A 373 -12.00 -13.48 -24.51
N ILE A 374 -12.35 -14.35 -25.47
CA ILE A 374 -12.49 -14.00 -26.89
C ILE A 374 -13.62 -12.98 -27.13
N PRO A 375 -14.86 -13.16 -26.62
CA PRO A 375 -15.91 -12.14 -26.76
C PRO A 375 -15.53 -10.82 -26.09
N ARG A 376 -14.83 -10.89 -24.94
CA ARG A 376 -14.39 -9.72 -24.17
C ARG A 376 -13.34 -8.92 -24.92
N PHE A 377 -12.37 -9.57 -25.56
CA PHE A 377 -11.42 -8.91 -26.45
C PHE A 377 -12.09 -8.29 -27.68
N LYS A 378 -13.04 -8.97 -28.34
CA LYS A 378 -13.83 -8.36 -29.44
C LYS A 378 -14.52 -7.07 -28.97
N ARG A 379 -15.19 -7.13 -27.82
CA ARG A 379 -15.94 -6.04 -27.20
C ARG A 379 -15.08 -4.82 -26.85
N MET A 380 -13.84 -5.03 -26.42
CA MET A 380 -12.89 -3.92 -26.17
C MET A 380 -12.58 -3.08 -27.42
N PHE A 381 -12.68 -3.65 -28.63
CA PHE A 381 -12.52 -2.91 -29.89
C PHE A 381 -13.81 -2.24 -30.39
N GLN A 382 -14.98 -2.58 -29.84
CA GLN A 382 -16.25 -1.90 -30.12
C GLN A 382 -16.35 -0.52 -29.43
N SER A 383 -15.50 -0.24 -28.44
CA SER A 383 -15.39 1.07 -27.80
C SER A 383 -14.31 1.92 -28.46
N HIS A 384 -14.68 3.11 -28.94
CA HIS A 384 -13.75 4.08 -29.54
C HIS A 384 -12.64 4.51 -28.57
N GLU A 385 -12.93 4.65 -27.28
CA GLU A 385 -11.92 5.04 -26.28
C GLU A 385 -11.00 3.87 -25.87
N THR A 386 -11.56 2.66 -25.71
CA THR A 386 -10.76 1.47 -25.38
C THR A 386 -9.90 1.02 -26.56
N ALA A 387 -10.41 0.98 -27.79
CA ALA A 387 -9.64 0.64 -29.00
C ALA A 387 -8.44 1.58 -29.21
N LYS A 388 -8.64 2.89 -29.00
CA LYS A 388 -7.59 3.90 -29.00
C LYS A 388 -6.53 3.68 -27.92
N SER A 389 -6.96 3.22 -26.75
CA SER A 389 -6.07 2.94 -25.61
C SER A 389 -5.24 1.67 -25.83
N LEU A 390 -5.82 0.61 -26.40
CA LEU A 390 -5.12 -0.63 -26.76
C LEU A 390 -4.02 -0.39 -27.81
N THR A 391 -4.29 0.46 -28.80
CA THR A 391 -3.34 0.84 -29.87
C THR A 391 -2.34 1.94 -29.48
N TRP A 392 -2.49 2.56 -28.31
CA TRP A 392 -1.62 3.65 -27.82
C TRP A 392 -0.12 3.29 -27.84
N HIS A 393 0.20 2.02 -27.56
CA HIS A 393 1.59 1.54 -27.49
C HIS A 393 2.40 1.74 -28.78
N ALA A 394 1.71 1.83 -29.93
CA ALA A 394 2.30 2.09 -31.25
C ALA A 394 2.20 3.57 -31.66
N ALA A 395 1.18 4.30 -31.18
CA ALA A 395 0.99 5.72 -31.47
C ALA A 395 1.79 6.67 -30.57
N ARG A 396 2.27 6.20 -29.40
CA ARG A 396 3.10 6.96 -28.47
C ARG A 396 4.44 7.37 -29.08
N LYS A 397 4.99 8.50 -28.62
CA LYS A 397 6.38 8.87 -28.90
C LYS A 397 7.30 8.13 -27.92
N SER A 398 8.10 7.19 -28.42
CA SER A 398 9.26 6.71 -27.66
C SER A 398 10.33 7.81 -27.58
N ILE A 399 11.20 7.74 -26.57
CA ILE A 399 12.30 8.68 -26.34
C ILE A 399 13.59 7.87 -26.42
N ASP A 400 14.49 8.23 -27.34
CA ASP A 400 15.74 7.50 -27.53
C ASP A 400 16.57 7.42 -26.25
N GLY A 401 17.01 6.20 -25.90
CA GLY A 401 17.75 5.92 -24.66
C GLY A 401 16.87 5.71 -23.42
N GLN A 402 15.54 5.81 -23.52
CA GLN A 402 14.61 5.58 -22.41
C GLN A 402 13.60 4.47 -22.73
N MET A 403 13.15 3.75 -21.70
CA MET A 403 12.01 2.83 -21.77
C MET A 403 10.88 3.36 -20.89
N SER A 404 9.71 3.61 -21.47
CA SER A 404 8.49 4.02 -20.76
C SER A 404 7.34 3.01 -20.93
N HIS A 405 7.50 2.02 -21.80
CA HIS A 405 6.54 0.94 -22.03
C HIS A 405 7.26 -0.40 -22.29
N PRO A 406 6.65 -1.56 -22.01
CA PRO A 406 7.16 -2.88 -22.43
C PRO A 406 7.45 -2.99 -23.94
N ALA A 407 6.82 -2.15 -24.77
CA ALA A 407 7.11 -2.07 -26.22
C ALA A 407 8.49 -1.47 -26.56
N ASP A 408 9.15 -0.79 -25.63
CA ASP A 408 10.56 -0.40 -25.80
C ASP A 408 11.51 -1.59 -25.59
N SER A 409 11.05 -2.67 -24.95
CA SER A 409 11.90 -3.75 -24.45
C SER A 409 12.35 -4.77 -25.52
N PRO A 410 13.51 -5.43 -25.34
CA PRO A 410 13.97 -6.51 -26.21
C PRO A 410 13.00 -7.69 -26.33
N SER A 411 12.26 -8.05 -25.27
CA SER A 411 11.33 -9.20 -25.32
C SER A 411 10.15 -8.96 -26.25
N TRP A 412 9.65 -7.72 -26.30
CA TRP A 412 8.57 -7.32 -27.19
C TRP A 412 9.06 -7.26 -28.65
N LYS A 413 10.19 -6.59 -28.88
CA LYS A 413 10.82 -6.48 -30.20
C LYS A 413 11.15 -7.85 -30.80
N LEU A 414 11.66 -8.79 -29.99
CA LEU A 414 11.93 -10.17 -30.40
C LEU A 414 10.68 -10.93 -30.89
N LEU A 415 9.51 -10.64 -30.32
CA LEU A 415 8.24 -11.23 -30.78
C LEU A 415 7.84 -10.62 -32.14
N ASP A 416 7.92 -9.30 -32.25
CA ASP A 416 7.54 -8.56 -33.46
C ASP A 416 8.49 -8.88 -34.64
N ASP A 417 9.80 -9.02 -34.39
CA ASP A 417 10.82 -9.42 -35.37
C ASP A 417 10.63 -10.87 -35.86
N LYS A 418 10.21 -11.80 -34.98
CA LYS A 418 9.99 -13.21 -35.32
C LYS A 418 8.63 -13.48 -35.96
N TRP A 419 7.61 -12.68 -35.65
CA TRP A 419 6.29 -12.74 -36.27
C TRP A 419 5.87 -11.36 -36.82
N PRO A 420 6.44 -10.89 -37.96
CA PRO A 420 6.14 -9.56 -38.49
C PRO A 420 4.66 -9.31 -38.80
N GLU A 421 3.88 -10.34 -39.18
CA GLU A 421 2.42 -10.19 -39.33
C GLU A 421 1.69 -9.92 -38.00
N PHE A 422 2.27 -10.35 -36.87
CA PHE A 422 1.75 -10.05 -35.54
C PHE A 422 2.23 -8.66 -35.09
N GLY A 423 3.52 -8.36 -35.29
CA GLY A 423 4.15 -7.11 -34.88
C GLY A 423 3.61 -5.87 -35.60
N ASN A 424 3.44 -5.94 -36.92
CA ASN A 424 3.01 -4.81 -37.76
C ASN A 424 1.53 -4.41 -37.61
N GLU A 425 0.71 -5.23 -36.95
CA GLU A 425 -0.71 -4.94 -36.68
C GLU A 425 -0.85 -4.45 -35.22
N PRO A 426 -0.95 -3.12 -34.99
CA PRO A 426 -0.90 -2.53 -33.66
C PRO A 426 -2.12 -2.85 -32.78
N ARG A 427 -3.15 -3.51 -33.31
CA ARG A 427 -4.30 -3.99 -32.54
C ARG A 427 -4.06 -5.35 -31.87
N ASN A 428 -3.00 -6.06 -32.24
CA ASN A 428 -2.71 -7.38 -31.66
C ASN A 428 -2.33 -7.30 -30.18
N LEU A 429 -3.06 -8.07 -29.36
CA LEU A 429 -2.95 -8.00 -27.90
C LEU A 429 -1.73 -8.78 -27.40
N ARG A 430 -0.93 -8.13 -26.57
CA ARG A 430 0.21 -8.74 -25.86
C ARG A 430 -0.12 -8.78 -24.38
N LEU A 431 -0.45 -9.98 -23.90
CA LEU A 431 -1.11 -10.26 -22.62
C LEU A 431 -0.09 -10.63 -21.53
N ALA A 432 -0.45 -10.44 -20.26
CA ALA A 432 0.24 -11.01 -19.12
C ALA A 432 -0.75 -11.79 -18.24
N LEU A 433 -0.31 -12.89 -17.64
CA LEU A 433 -1.16 -13.74 -16.78
C LEU A 433 -0.75 -13.61 -15.31
N SER A 434 -1.71 -13.28 -14.45
CA SER A 434 -1.52 -13.19 -13.00
C SER A 434 -2.45 -14.15 -12.24
N SER A 435 -2.05 -14.55 -11.04
CA SER A 435 -2.85 -15.33 -10.10
C SER A 435 -2.44 -15.07 -8.64
N ASP A 436 -3.43 -15.13 -7.74
CA ASP A 436 -3.31 -15.10 -6.27
C ASP A 436 -3.90 -16.42 -5.72
N GLY A 437 -3.36 -16.95 -4.62
CA GLY A 437 -3.99 -18.04 -3.86
C GLY A 437 -3.85 -19.48 -4.39
N PHE A 438 -2.78 -19.84 -5.10
CA PHE A 438 -2.54 -21.25 -5.50
C PHE A 438 -2.32 -22.18 -4.29
N ASN A 439 -3.38 -22.91 -3.88
CA ASN A 439 -3.32 -23.88 -2.78
C ASN A 439 -2.28 -25.00 -3.05
N PRO A 440 -1.20 -25.13 -2.25
CA PRO A 440 -0.04 -25.94 -2.61
C PRO A 440 -0.17 -27.44 -2.31
N HIS A 441 -1.31 -27.93 -1.81
CA HIS A 441 -1.45 -29.31 -1.33
C HIS A 441 -1.86 -30.37 -2.38
N SER A 442 -2.15 -29.99 -3.62
CA SER A 442 -2.41 -30.92 -4.74
C SER A 442 -1.43 -30.67 -5.90
N SER A 443 -0.23 -31.26 -5.82
CA SER A 443 0.80 -31.11 -6.85
C SER A 443 0.46 -31.86 -8.15
N LEU A 444 -0.37 -31.26 -9.00
CA LEU A 444 -0.81 -31.86 -10.27
C LEU A 444 -0.71 -30.85 -11.41
N SER A 445 -0.20 -31.29 -12.56
CA SER A 445 -0.07 -30.50 -13.79
C SER A 445 -1.37 -30.45 -14.58
N ARG A 446 -1.94 -29.25 -14.84
CA ARG A 446 -3.10 -29.11 -15.75
C ARG A 446 -3.00 -27.96 -16.74
N LYS A 447 -3.75 -28.17 -17.82
CA LYS A 447 -3.79 -27.48 -19.09
C LYS A 447 -4.56 -26.15 -18.98
N VAL A 448 -3.86 -25.02 -18.83
CA VAL A 448 -4.32 -23.77 -19.47
C VAL A 448 -4.11 -24.00 -20.97
N HIS A 449 -5.22 -24.17 -21.67
CA HIS A 449 -5.29 -24.12 -23.12
C HIS A 449 -6.02 -22.84 -23.51
N ASP A 450 -6.00 -22.53 -24.80
CA ASP A 450 -6.80 -21.48 -25.42
C ASP A 450 -6.25 -20.04 -25.23
N VAL A 451 -4.91 -19.91 -25.12
CA VAL A 451 -4.14 -18.66 -25.43
C VAL A 451 -2.95 -18.98 -26.36
N ASN A 452 -3.23 -19.66 -27.47
CA ASN A 452 -2.31 -19.71 -28.61
C ASN A 452 -2.33 -18.35 -29.35
N LEU A 453 -1.46 -18.18 -30.35
CA LEU A 453 -1.71 -17.25 -31.46
C LEU A 453 -2.96 -17.73 -32.22
N ILE A 454 -4.13 -17.31 -31.77
CA ILE A 454 -5.43 -17.65 -32.38
C ILE A 454 -5.91 -16.44 -33.20
N ASP A 455 -6.23 -16.69 -34.47
CA ASP A 455 -6.77 -15.69 -35.39
C ASP A 455 -8.27 -15.48 -35.12
N PHE A 456 -8.62 -14.49 -34.30
CA PHE A 456 -10.00 -14.07 -34.09
C PHE A 456 -10.44 -13.20 -35.28
N ARG A 457 -11.15 -13.80 -36.24
CA ARG A 457 -11.65 -13.10 -37.43
C ARG A 457 -12.91 -12.29 -37.13
N GLY A 458 -13.13 -11.23 -37.90
CA GLY A 458 -14.36 -10.43 -37.85
C GLY A 458 -14.46 -9.52 -36.63
N VAL A 459 -13.33 -9.03 -36.11
CA VAL A 459 -13.34 -8.01 -35.05
C VAL A 459 -13.53 -6.65 -35.70
N TYR A 460 -14.50 -5.87 -35.23
CA TYR A 460 -14.72 -4.50 -35.65
C TYR A 460 -13.98 -3.54 -34.73
N ASP A 461 -13.26 -2.60 -35.32
CA ASP A 461 -12.54 -1.53 -34.65
C ASP A 461 -13.34 -0.23 -34.75
N ALA A 462 -13.96 0.18 -33.65
CA ALA A 462 -14.79 1.38 -33.58
C ALA A 462 -14.00 2.70 -33.56
N HIS A 463 -12.67 2.68 -33.41
CA HIS A 463 -11.83 3.86 -33.56
C HIS A 463 -11.47 4.12 -35.03
N ASN A 464 -11.10 3.07 -35.76
CA ASN A 464 -10.67 3.20 -37.17
C ASN A 464 -11.79 2.91 -38.19
N GLY A 465 -12.92 2.34 -37.76
CA GLY A 465 -14.11 2.11 -38.60
C GLY A 465 -14.03 0.90 -39.53
N GLU A 466 -13.16 -0.07 -39.23
CA GLU A 466 -12.86 -1.21 -40.11
C GLU A 466 -12.87 -2.57 -39.39
N TYR A 467 -12.93 -3.65 -40.18
CA TYR A 467 -12.83 -5.02 -39.68
C TYR A 467 -11.41 -5.57 -39.85
N PHE A 468 -10.90 -6.24 -38.82
CA PHE A 468 -9.58 -6.86 -38.83
C PHE A 468 -9.60 -8.30 -38.27
N THR A 469 -8.46 -8.97 -38.33
CA THR A 469 -8.24 -10.26 -37.64
C THR A 469 -7.35 -9.99 -36.44
N LEU A 470 -7.92 -10.12 -35.24
CA LEU A 470 -7.19 -9.93 -34.00
C LEU A 470 -6.39 -11.18 -33.65
N ARG A 471 -5.12 -11.02 -33.32
CA ARG A 471 -4.26 -12.04 -32.71
C ARG A 471 -3.93 -11.65 -31.27
N ALA A 472 -3.66 -12.63 -30.43
CA ALA A 472 -3.17 -12.42 -29.06
C ALA A 472 -1.95 -13.30 -28.74
N ALA A 473 -1.04 -12.79 -27.93
CA ALA A 473 0.13 -13.51 -27.43
C ALA A 473 0.34 -13.23 -25.93
N LEU A 474 0.43 -14.28 -25.11
CA LEU A 474 0.88 -14.20 -23.72
C LEU A 474 2.39 -13.95 -23.66
N MET A 475 2.81 -12.78 -23.18
CA MET A 475 4.22 -12.35 -23.04
C MET A 475 4.92 -12.97 -21.83
N TRP A 476 4.24 -13.02 -20.68
CA TRP A 476 4.80 -13.56 -19.43
C TRP A 476 3.73 -13.79 -18.37
N THR A 477 4.08 -14.54 -17.32
CA THR A 477 3.25 -14.64 -16.11
C THR A 477 3.83 -13.81 -14.95
N ILE A 478 2.99 -13.08 -14.20
CA ILE A 478 3.34 -12.25 -13.03
C ILE A 478 2.66 -12.87 -11.80
N ASN A 479 3.41 -13.48 -10.88
CA ASN A 479 2.84 -14.15 -9.71
C ASN A 479 3.83 -14.20 -8.54
N ASP A 480 3.35 -14.50 -7.34
CA ASP A 480 4.19 -14.80 -6.18
C ASP A 480 5.16 -15.97 -6.45
N PHE A 481 6.26 -16.04 -5.70
CA PHE A 481 7.32 -17.02 -5.98
C PHE A 481 6.88 -18.50 -5.82
N PRO A 482 5.98 -18.86 -4.87
CA PRO A 482 5.25 -20.12 -4.90
C PRO A 482 4.51 -20.42 -6.21
N ALA A 483 3.64 -19.52 -6.69
CA ALA A 483 2.88 -19.70 -7.93
C ALA A 483 3.78 -19.70 -9.17
N TYR A 484 4.86 -18.90 -9.18
CA TYR A 484 5.93 -18.97 -10.18
C TYR A 484 6.42 -20.41 -10.34
N GLY A 485 6.78 -21.08 -9.25
CA GLY A 485 7.23 -22.48 -9.26
C GLY A 485 6.14 -23.45 -9.75
N ASN A 486 4.89 -23.22 -9.35
CA ASN A 486 3.75 -24.02 -9.78
C ASN A 486 3.43 -23.88 -11.28
N LEU A 487 3.61 -22.70 -11.89
CA LEU A 487 3.34 -22.44 -13.32
C LEU A 487 4.52 -22.84 -14.21
N SER A 488 5.73 -22.45 -13.84
CA SER A 488 6.97 -22.76 -14.57
C SER A 488 7.40 -24.23 -14.45
N GLY A 489 7.05 -24.89 -13.35
CA GLY A 489 7.61 -26.18 -12.95
C GLY A 489 8.97 -26.08 -12.25
N CYS A 490 9.55 -24.88 -12.11
CA CYS A 490 10.82 -24.66 -11.42
C CYS A 490 10.78 -25.08 -9.94
N VAL A 491 11.91 -25.56 -9.43
CA VAL A 491 12.15 -25.67 -7.99
C VAL A 491 12.36 -24.27 -7.41
N VAL A 492 11.47 -23.83 -6.52
CA VAL A 492 11.52 -22.49 -5.88
C VAL A 492 11.92 -22.53 -4.39
N LYS A 493 12.41 -23.68 -3.91
CA LYS A 493 12.92 -23.90 -2.54
C LYS A 493 14.03 -24.96 -2.55
N GLY A 494 15.14 -24.72 -1.84
CA GLY A 494 16.28 -25.63 -1.74
C GLY A 494 17.53 -25.11 -2.46
N TYR A 495 18.54 -25.96 -2.63
CA TYR A 495 19.85 -25.56 -3.18
C TYR A 495 19.79 -24.91 -4.57
N LYS A 496 18.77 -25.23 -5.36
CA LYS A 496 18.54 -24.78 -6.73
C LYS A 496 17.25 -23.96 -6.87
N ALA A 497 16.99 -23.11 -5.87
CA ALA A 497 15.74 -22.34 -5.80
C ALA A 497 15.66 -21.16 -6.77
N CYS A 498 16.77 -20.71 -7.35
CA CYS A 498 16.76 -19.58 -8.27
C CYS A 498 16.54 -20.08 -9.71
N PRO A 499 15.43 -19.71 -10.38
CA PRO A 499 15.14 -20.16 -11.74
C PRO A 499 16.06 -19.55 -12.81
N ILE A 500 16.87 -18.56 -12.44
CA ILE A 500 17.81 -17.85 -13.32
C ILE A 500 19.23 -18.39 -13.16
N CYS A 501 19.66 -18.71 -11.93
CA CYS A 501 20.96 -19.35 -11.68
C CYS A 501 20.92 -20.89 -11.83
N GLY A 502 19.75 -21.51 -11.74
CA GLY A 502 19.55 -22.95 -11.91
C GLY A 502 20.47 -23.79 -11.02
N ASP A 503 21.26 -24.66 -11.64
CA ASP A 503 22.20 -25.56 -10.98
C ASP A 503 23.33 -24.83 -10.22
N ASP A 504 23.77 -23.67 -10.71
CA ASP A 504 24.87 -22.86 -10.16
C ASP A 504 24.42 -21.80 -9.12
N THR A 505 23.14 -21.89 -8.70
CA THR A 505 22.57 -21.10 -7.59
C THR A 505 23.54 -21.09 -6.39
N PRO A 506 24.00 -19.92 -5.90
CA PRO A 506 25.05 -19.80 -4.88
C PRO A 506 24.50 -20.12 -3.48
N SER A 507 24.08 -21.37 -3.26
CA SER A 507 23.40 -21.80 -2.04
C SER A 507 24.35 -22.41 -1.01
N HIS A 508 24.04 -22.19 0.26
CA HIS A 508 24.72 -22.77 1.41
C HIS A 508 23.70 -23.25 2.44
N ARG A 509 23.89 -24.43 3.02
CA ARG A 509 23.01 -24.92 4.10
C ARG A 509 23.62 -24.64 5.46
N LEU A 510 22.92 -23.81 6.23
CA LEU A 510 23.26 -23.49 7.60
C LEU A 510 23.13 -24.74 8.48
N LYS A 511 24.13 -24.97 9.34
CA LYS A 511 24.30 -26.21 10.10
C LYS A 511 23.38 -26.24 11.31
N ASN A 512 23.25 -25.13 12.06
CA ASN A 512 22.39 -25.05 13.23
C ASN A 512 21.01 -24.46 12.88
N GLY A 513 20.98 -23.40 12.08
CA GLY A 513 19.72 -22.81 11.60
C GLY A 513 18.95 -23.68 10.61
N HIS A 514 19.56 -24.77 10.12
CA HIS A 514 19.04 -25.81 9.21
C HIS A 514 18.47 -25.36 7.84
N LYS A 515 18.26 -24.05 7.66
CA LYS A 515 17.81 -23.35 6.45
C LYS A 515 18.90 -23.33 5.38
N ILE A 516 18.50 -23.08 4.14
CA ILE A 516 19.40 -22.79 3.02
C ILE A 516 19.38 -21.28 2.78
N CYS A 517 20.56 -20.66 2.81
CA CYS A 517 20.79 -19.29 2.42
C CYS A 517 21.52 -19.23 1.07
N TYR A 518 21.58 -18.04 0.47
CA TYR A 518 22.08 -17.80 -0.88
C TYR A 518 23.14 -16.70 -0.82
N ILE A 519 24.41 -17.11 -0.67
CA ILE A 519 25.56 -16.26 -0.39
C ILE A 519 26.68 -16.54 -1.39
N GLY A 520 27.31 -15.48 -1.90
CA GLY A 520 28.23 -15.54 -3.03
C GLY A 520 27.95 -14.51 -4.12
N HIS A 521 27.28 -13.39 -3.82
CA HIS A 521 27.01 -12.31 -4.78
C HIS A 521 28.31 -11.70 -5.35
N ARG A 522 29.45 -11.94 -4.69
CA ARG A 522 30.81 -11.65 -5.19
C ARG A 522 31.13 -12.30 -6.54
N LYS A 523 30.41 -13.36 -6.97
CA LYS A 523 30.48 -13.91 -8.33
C LYS A 523 30.14 -12.89 -9.43
N TRP A 524 29.32 -11.89 -9.13
CA TRP A 524 28.91 -10.84 -10.07
C TRP A 524 29.81 -9.60 -10.09
N LEU A 525 30.74 -9.48 -9.14
CA LEU A 525 31.74 -8.40 -9.17
C LEU A 525 32.80 -8.66 -10.26
N PRO A 526 33.45 -7.61 -10.83
CA PRO A 526 34.59 -7.77 -11.72
C PRO A 526 35.69 -8.68 -11.14
N ILE A 527 36.36 -9.48 -11.98
CA ILE A 527 37.33 -10.51 -11.53
C ILE A 527 38.49 -9.94 -10.70
N ASN A 528 38.86 -8.69 -10.95
CA ASN A 528 39.89 -7.94 -10.23
C ASN A 528 39.40 -7.26 -8.92
N HIS A 529 38.08 -7.23 -8.64
CA HIS A 529 37.51 -6.47 -7.54
C HIS A 529 38.01 -6.94 -6.15
N PRO A 530 38.43 -6.03 -5.23
CA PRO A 530 39.06 -6.40 -3.96
C PRO A 530 38.28 -7.43 -3.13
N TYR A 531 36.96 -7.28 -3.04
CA TYR A 531 36.09 -8.16 -2.23
C TYR A 531 36.18 -9.65 -2.62
N ARG A 532 36.48 -9.98 -3.89
CA ARG A 532 36.69 -11.38 -4.31
C ARG A 532 37.83 -12.07 -3.55
N ARG A 533 38.80 -11.30 -3.02
CA ARG A 533 39.95 -11.82 -2.27
C ARG A 533 39.72 -11.80 -0.75
N GLN A 534 38.74 -11.04 -0.26
CA GLN A 534 38.44 -10.92 1.17
C GLN A 534 37.76 -12.18 1.69
N ARG A 535 38.42 -12.88 2.62
CA ARG A 535 37.95 -14.16 3.20
C ARG A 535 37.15 -13.96 4.49
N ALA A 536 37.77 -13.32 5.48
CA ALA A 536 37.21 -13.17 6.83
C ALA A 536 35.92 -12.32 6.87
N ALA A 537 35.82 -11.33 5.98
CA ALA A 537 34.68 -10.43 5.89
C ALA A 537 33.41 -11.07 5.27
N PHE A 538 33.49 -12.31 4.75
CA PHE A 538 32.42 -12.94 3.97
C PHE A 538 32.11 -14.37 4.44
N ASN A 539 32.61 -15.39 3.72
CA ASN A 539 32.30 -16.81 3.94
C ASN A 539 33.57 -17.67 4.08
N GLY A 540 34.66 -17.08 4.57
CA GLY A 540 35.96 -17.73 4.77
C GLY A 540 36.75 -18.03 3.48
N LYS A 541 36.16 -17.81 2.30
CA LYS A 541 36.69 -18.24 1.00
C LYS A 541 36.88 -17.08 0.02
N PRO A 542 37.94 -17.13 -0.83
CA PRO A 542 38.03 -16.25 -1.99
C PRO A 542 37.00 -16.69 -3.04
N GLU A 543 36.53 -15.74 -3.85
CA GLU A 543 35.52 -15.99 -4.90
C GLU A 543 36.12 -15.84 -6.31
N TYR A 544 36.32 -16.97 -6.97
CA TYR A 544 36.87 -17.08 -8.33
C TYR A 544 35.81 -17.43 -9.39
N GLY A 545 34.58 -17.74 -8.98
CA GLY A 545 33.48 -18.05 -9.88
C GLY A 545 32.98 -16.84 -10.66
N ILE A 546 32.40 -17.10 -11.83
CA ILE A 546 31.68 -16.14 -12.66
C ILE A 546 30.18 -16.18 -12.34
N PRO A 547 29.37 -15.22 -12.83
CA PRO A 547 27.91 -15.33 -12.80
C PRO A 547 27.43 -16.60 -13.51
N PRO A 548 26.38 -17.27 -13.00
CA PRO A 548 25.63 -18.25 -13.78
C PRO A 548 25.02 -17.61 -15.03
N GLU A 549 25.12 -18.27 -16.19
CA GLU A 549 24.48 -17.81 -17.42
C GLU A 549 23.00 -18.24 -17.48
N PRO A 550 22.04 -17.31 -17.64
CA PRO A 550 20.62 -17.65 -17.63
C PRO A 550 20.16 -18.45 -18.85
N LEU A 551 19.66 -19.65 -18.61
CA LEU A 551 19.20 -20.59 -19.65
C LEU A 551 18.06 -20.03 -20.52
N THR A 552 18.21 -20.21 -21.83
CA THR A 552 17.18 -19.88 -22.84
C THR A 552 15.93 -20.75 -22.67
N GLY A 553 14.81 -20.33 -23.26
CA GLY A 553 13.60 -21.15 -23.21
C GLY A 553 13.70 -22.44 -24.04
N GLU A 554 14.57 -22.49 -25.05
CA GLU A 554 14.81 -23.68 -25.86
C GLU A 554 15.65 -24.72 -25.09
N GLU A 555 16.66 -24.29 -24.35
CA GLU A 555 17.44 -25.17 -23.46
C GLU A 555 16.58 -25.70 -22.30
N VAL A 556 15.75 -24.85 -21.69
CA VAL A 556 14.82 -25.28 -20.63
C VAL A 556 13.80 -26.28 -21.19
N LEU A 557 13.28 -26.06 -22.40
CA LEU A 557 12.38 -27.02 -23.07
C LEU A 557 13.05 -28.38 -23.28
N HIS A 558 14.26 -28.39 -23.84
CA HIS A 558 15.05 -29.60 -24.06
C HIS A 558 15.31 -30.38 -22.76
N MET A 559 15.66 -29.69 -21.66
CA MET A 559 15.86 -30.33 -20.35
C MET A 559 14.58 -30.92 -19.75
N VAL A 560 13.44 -30.23 -19.85
CA VAL A 560 12.17 -30.78 -19.31
C VAL A 560 11.62 -31.94 -20.14
N GLU A 561 11.93 -32.00 -21.43
CA GLU A 561 11.50 -33.09 -22.32
C GLU A 561 12.40 -34.33 -22.20
N ASN A 562 13.73 -34.17 -22.20
CA ASN A 562 14.66 -35.30 -22.09
C ASN A 562 14.65 -35.99 -20.72
N GLY A 563 14.24 -35.28 -19.66
CA GLY A 563 14.13 -35.85 -18.31
C GLY A 563 15.26 -35.47 -17.35
N ASP A 564 16.20 -34.61 -17.75
CA ASP A 564 17.33 -34.07 -16.95
C ASP A 564 16.84 -33.05 -15.89
N ARG A 565 15.85 -33.46 -15.11
CA ARG A 565 14.90 -32.61 -14.37
C ARG A 565 15.38 -32.16 -12.98
N VAL A 566 16.66 -31.77 -12.86
CA VAL A 566 17.23 -31.42 -11.55
C VAL A 566 16.74 -30.06 -11.01
N CYS A 567 16.39 -29.12 -11.90
CA CYS A 567 15.78 -27.83 -11.56
C CYS A 567 14.27 -27.72 -11.86
N TRP A 568 13.69 -28.66 -12.63
CA TRP A 568 12.30 -28.58 -13.10
C TRP A 568 11.51 -29.86 -12.82
N LYS A 569 10.42 -29.76 -12.04
CA LYS A 569 9.56 -30.91 -11.71
C LYS A 569 8.65 -31.35 -12.86
N LYS A 570 8.33 -30.44 -13.79
CA LYS A 570 7.44 -30.69 -14.95
C LYS A 570 7.80 -29.75 -16.11
N LYS A 571 7.44 -30.14 -17.34
CA LYS A 571 7.28 -29.19 -18.46
C LYS A 571 6.14 -28.22 -18.12
N SER A 572 6.35 -26.92 -18.34
CA SER A 572 5.25 -25.95 -18.26
C SER A 572 4.36 -26.07 -19.49
N ILE A 573 3.06 -26.03 -19.27
CA ILE A 573 2.02 -26.03 -20.31
C ILE A 573 2.18 -24.92 -21.35
N PHE A 574 2.81 -23.79 -21.00
CA PHE A 574 3.01 -22.69 -21.93
C PHE A 574 4.06 -22.99 -23.00
N PHE A 575 4.85 -24.06 -22.85
CA PHE A 575 5.69 -24.59 -23.93
C PHE A 575 4.90 -25.31 -25.05
N ASP A 576 3.58 -25.44 -24.92
CA ASP A 576 2.70 -25.82 -26.03
C ASP A 576 2.40 -24.60 -26.95
N LEU A 577 2.73 -23.38 -26.51
CA LEU A 577 2.68 -22.17 -27.33
C LEU A 577 4.01 -22.03 -28.11
N GLU A 578 3.95 -22.06 -29.45
CA GLU A 578 5.13 -22.14 -30.34
C GLU A 578 6.23 -21.11 -30.01
N TYR A 579 5.83 -19.87 -29.72
CA TYR A 579 6.73 -18.75 -29.51
C TYR A 579 7.36 -18.71 -28.10
N TRP A 580 6.79 -19.43 -27.12
CA TRP A 580 7.15 -19.31 -25.70
C TRP A 580 8.60 -19.68 -25.40
N LYS A 581 9.14 -20.66 -26.13
CA LYS A 581 10.54 -21.11 -25.98
C LYS A 581 11.58 -20.05 -26.39
N TYR A 582 11.21 -19.04 -27.17
CA TYR A 582 12.13 -17.97 -27.55
C TYR A 582 12.11 -16.77 -26.59
N LEU A 583 11.11 -16.67 -25.70
CA LEU A 583 10.98 -15.53 -24.78
C LEU A 583 12.11 -15.57 -23.72
N PRO A 584 12.88 -14.48 -23.53
CA PRO A 584 14.05 -14.46 -22.63
C PRO A 584 13.67 -14.31 -21.14
N VAL A 585 12.42 -13.93 -20.87
CA VAL A 585 11.71 -14.01 -19.59
C VAL A 585 10.32 -14.56 -19.89
N ARG A 586 9.95 -15.67 -19.23
CA ARG A 586 8.68 -16.40 -19.43
C ARG A 586 7.75 -16.27 -18.22
N HIS A 587 8.37 -16.26 -17.05
CA HIS A 587 7.74 -15.98 -15.77
C HIS A 587 8.56 -14.86 -15.14
N ALA A 588 7.92 -13.74 -14.82
CA ALA A 588 8.59 -12.56 -14.27
C ALA A 588 8.79 -12.71 -12.76
N LEU A 589 9.83 -12.07 -12.24
CA LEU A 589 10.05 -11.95 -10.80
C LEU A 589 9.16 -10.85 -10.23
N ASP A 590 8.30 -11.21 -9.28
CA ASP A 590 7.41 -10.28 -8.60
C ASP A 590 8.18 -9.36 -7.65
N VAL A 591 8.53 -8.17 -8.14
CA VAL A 591 9.25 -7.13 -7.39
C VAL A 591 8.50 -6.70 -6.14
N MET A 592 7.16 -6.67 -6.16
CA MET A 592 6.36 -6.27 -4.99
C MET A 592 6.55 -7.27 -3.84
N HIS A 593 6.44 -8.57 -4.13
CA HIS A 593 6.68 -9.60 -3.11
C HIS A 593 8.15 -9.69 -2.71
N ILE A 594 9.10 -9.50 -3.63
CA ILE A 594 10.53 -9.47 -3.29
C ILE A 594 10.85 -8.30 -2.34
N GLU A 595 10.47 -7.08 -2.71
CA GLU A 595 10.66 -5.85 -1.92
C GLU A 595 10.01 -5.97 -0.53
N LYS A 596 8.77 -6.47 -0.46
CA LYS A 596 8.09 -6.74 0.82
C LYS A 596 8.86 -7.71 1.70
N ASN A 597 9.29 -8.85 1.17
CA ASN A 597 10.01 -9.87 1.95
C ASN A 597 11.41 -9.39 2.37
N VAL A 598 12.07 -8.56 1.55
CA VAL A 598 13.32 -7.88 1.89
C VAL A 598 13.10 -6.86 3.00
N CYS A 599 12.07 -6.02 2.91
CA CYS A 599 11.68 -5.07 3.95
C CYS A 599 11.40 -5.78 5.29
N ASP A 600 10.56 -6.82 5.27
CA ASP A 600 10.25 -7.64 6.45
C ASP A 600 11.49 -8.29 7.07
N SER A 601 12.48 -8.64 6.25
CA SER A 601 13.76 -9.19 6.69
C SER A 601 14.67 -8.14 7.34
N ILE A 602 14.65 -6.89 6.85
CA ILE A 602 15.41 -5.77 7.41
C ILE A 602 14.77 -5.31 8.71
N ILE A 603 13.50 -4.91 8.67
CA ILE A 603 12.73 -4.46 9.84
C ILE A 603 12.71 -5.54 10.93
N GLY A 604 12.50 -6.80 10.54
CA GLY A 604 12.48 -7.93 11.46
C GLY A 604 13.79 -8.17 12.21
N THR A 605 14.94 -7.89 11.58
CA THR A 605 16.25 -7.98 12.24
C THR A 605 16.62 -6.72 13.01
N LEU A 606 16.32 -5.51 12.52
CA LEU A 606 16.64 -4.26 13.23
C LEU A 606 15.82 -4.08 14.51
N LEU A 607 14.54 -4.47 14.49
CA LEU A 607 13.61 -4.36 15.62
C LEU A 607 13.33 -5.71 16.31
N GLU A 608 14.13 -6.75 15.99
CA GLU A 608 14.08 -8.09 16.60
C GLU A 608 12.68 -8.74 16.65
N ILE A 609 11.86 -8.48 15.62
CA ILE A 609 10.45 -8.88 15.59
C ILE A 609 10.32 -10.42 15.59
N PRO A 610 9.58 -11.03 16.54
CA PRO A 610 9.36 -12.47 16.60
C PRO A 610 8.92 -13.08 15.27
N GLY A 611 9.52 -14.22 14.89
CA GLY A 611 9.27 -14.92 13.63
C GLY A 611 9.88 -14.28 12.37
N LYS A 612 10.10 -12.95 12.34
CA LYS A 612 10.75 -12.24 11.22
C LYS A 612 12.27 -12.05 11.42
N ASN A 613 12.72 -11.95 12.66
CA ASN A 613 14.14 -11.79 13.01
C ASN A 613 15.02 -12.91 12.41
N LYS A 614 16.10 -12.51 11.74
CA LYS A 614 17.12 -13.40 11.17
C LYS A 614 18.31 -13.66 12.12
N ASP A 615 18.40 -12.92 13.22
CA ASP A 615 19.43 -13.04 14.26
C ASP A 615 18.96 -13.95 15.41
N GLY A 616 19.90 -14.56 16.14
CA GLY A 616 19.64 -15.49 17.25
C GLY A 616 20.71 -16.59 17.37
N ILE A 617 20.64 -17.38 18.46
CA ILE A 617 21.70 -18.36 18.86
C ILE A 617 22.14 -19.25 17.68
N ALA A 618 21.20 -19.86 16.97
CA ALA A 618 21.52 -20.74 15.83
C ALA A 618 22.32 -20.03 14.72
N ALA A 619 21.97 -18.78 14.39
CA ALA A 619 22.65 -17.99 13.37
C ALA A 619 24.06 -17.54 13.82
N ARG A 620 24.25 -17.22 15.11
CA ARG A 620 25.57 -16.95 15.69
C ARG A 620 26.47 -18.19 15.74
N LEU A 621 25.89 -19.36 16.06
CA LEU A 621 26.60 -20.64 15.93
C LEU A 621 26.92 -21.00 14.48
N ASP A 622 26.17 -20.51 13.49
CA ASP A 622 26.48 -20.72 12.07
C ASP A 622 27.63 -19.82 11.59
N LEU A 623 27.73 -18.57 12.08
CA LEU A 623 28.92 -17.72 11.90
C LEU A 623 30.20 -18.43 12.39
N LEU A 624 30.15 -19.00 13.61
CA LEU A 624 31.23 -19.84 14.16
C LEU A 624 31.56 -21.05 13.28
N ASN A 625 30.57 -21.84 12.86
CA ASN A 625 30.79 -23.00 11.97
C ASN A 625 31.39 -22.60 10.61
N MET A 626 31.15 -21.36 10.14
CA MET A 626 31.72 -20.81 8.91
C MET A 626 33.09 -20.14 9.10
N GLY A 627 33.56 -19.97 10.35
CA GLY A 627 34.84 -19.35 10.67
C GLY A 627 34.90 -17.84 10.37
N VAL A 628 33.77 -17.14 10.50
CA VAL A 628 33.64 -15.69 10.22
C VAL A 628 32.87 -15.00 11.36
N LYS A 629 33.16 -13.71 11.61
CA LYS A 629 32.58 -12.93 12.72
C LYS A 629 32.56 -13.69 14.07
N THR A 630 33.67 -14.38 14.39
CA THR A 630 33.76 -15.32 15.54
C THR A 630 33.72 -14.62 16.90
N ASP A 631 33.95 -13.31 16.92
CA ASP A 631 33.75 -12.40 18.05
C ASP A 631 32.26 -12.18 18.39
N LEU A 632 31.33 -12.54 17.50
CA LEU A 632 29.88 -12.48 17.73
C LEU A 632 29.28 -13.79 18.27
N GLN A 633 30.11 -14.64 18.90
CA GLN A 633 29.71 -15.93 19.47
C GLN A 633 28.71 -15.81 20.63
N PRO A 634 27.82 -16.80 20.84
CA PRO A 634 27.00 -16.85 22.06
C PRO A 634 27.87 -17.11 23.30
N GLU A 635 27.59 -16.36 24.36
CA GLU A 635 28.16 -16.57 25.69
C GLU A 635 27.08 -17.16 26.61
N TYR A 636 27.26 -18.41 27.03
CA TYR A 636 26.28 -19.15 27.83
C TYR A 636 26.46 -18.86 29.33
N GLY A 637 25.50 -18.15 29.94
CA GLY A 637 25.39 -18.01 31.40
C GLY A 637 24.52 -19.10 32.03
N GLU A 638 24.39 -19.09 33.36
CA GLU A 638 23.64 -20.11 34.11
C GLU A 638 22.11 -20.09 33.88
N LYS A 639 21.55 -18.92 33.52
CA LYS A 639 20.10 -18.72 33.34
C LYS A 639 19.68 -18.14 31.99
N ARG A 640 20.60 -17.49 31.27
CA ARG A 640 20.36 -16.82 29.98
C ARG A 640 21.61 -16.86 29.12
N THR A 641 21.44 -16.91 27.80
CA THR A 641 22.51 -16.81 26.80
C THR A 641 22.66 -15.36 26.34
N ARG A 642 23.87 -14.81 26.44
CA ARG A 642 24.24 -13.49 25.89
C ARG A 642 24.66 -13.62 24.43
N LEU A 643 24.18 -12.73 23.57
CA LEU A 643 24.70 -12.52 22.21
C LEU A 643 25.35 -11.13 22.14
N PRO A 644 26.66 -11.01 21.86
CA PRO A 644 27.30 -9.71 21.63
C PRO A 644 26.61 -8.94 20.49
N PRO A 645 26.34 -7.63 20.63
CA PRO A 645 25.66 -6.87 19.59
C PRO A 645 26.54 -6.75 18.34
N GLY A 646 25.99 -7.07 17.16
CA GLY A 646 26.63 -6.88 15.86
C GLY A 646 26.26 -5.54 15.20
N PRO A 647 26.80 -5.21 14.00
CA PRO A 647 26.62 -3.90 13.38
C PRO A 647 25.18 -3.58 12.93
N TRP A 648 24.32 -4.61 12.89
CA TRP A 648 22.89 -4.51 12.58
C TRP A 648 22.01 -4.36 13.83
N ASN A 649 22.49 -4.68 15.04
CA ASN A 649 21.67 -4.63 16.24
C ASN A 649 21.49 -3.19 16.76
N LEU A 650 20.33 -2.93 17.35
CA LEU A 650 19.95 -1.65 17.94
C LEU A 650 19.70 -1.83 19.46
N SER A 651 20.20 -0.90 20.27
CA SER A 651 19.80 -0.82 21.70
C SER A 651 18.32 -0.46 21.82
N ARG A 652 17.71 -0.73 22.98
CA ARG A 652 16.29 -0.47 23.24
C ARG A 652 15.92 1.00 22.99
N ALA A 653 16.80 1.93 23.38
CA ALA A 653 16.66 3.35 23.06
C ALA A 653 16.62 3.59 21.53
N LYS A 654 17.56 3.04 20.76
CA LYS A 654 17.64 3.19 19.30
C LYS A 654 16.47 2.53 18.55
N LYS A 655 15.95 1.40 19.04
CA LYS A 655 14.69 0.80 18.54
C LYS A 655 13.50 1.74 18.73
N ARG A 656 13.41 2.39 19.90
CA ARG A 656 12.39 3.39 20.21
C ARG A 656 12.55 4.68 19.37
N GLU A 657 13.77 5.11 19.06
CA GLU A 657 14.02 6.24 18.15
C GLU A 657 13.49 5.98 16.73
N VAL A 658 13.75 4.79 16.16
CA VAL A 658 13.17 4.38 14.85
C VAL A 658 11.65 4.39 14.89
N CYS A 659 11.06 3.83 15.95
CA CYS A 659 9.61 3.77 16.11
C CYS A 659 8.98 5.16 16.31
N ASN A 660 9.61 6.04 17.10
CA ASN A 660 9.21 7.43 17.27
C ASN A 660 9.26 8.20 15.95
N SER A 661 10.29 7.98 15.13
CA SER A 661 10.39 8.58 13.80
C SER A 661 9.19 8.19 12.92
N PHE A 662 8.90 6.89 12.78
CA PHE A 662 7.72 6.42 12.04
C PHE A 662 6.38 6.88 12.64
N TYR A 663 6.28 6.99 13.96
CA TYR A 663 5.07 7.45 14.65
C TYR A 663 4.80 8.96 14.46
N GLY A 664 5.86 9.75 14.22
CA GLY A 664 5.78 11.18 13.91
C GLY A 664 5.54 11.52 12.43
N MET A 665 5.79 10.59 11.50
CA MET A 665 5.66 10.84 10.05
C MET A 665 4.21 11.15 9.62
N LYS A 666 3.93 12.43 9.36
CA LYS A 666 2.72 12.88 8.63
C LYS A 666 2.99 12.90 7.13
N VAL A 667 2.31 12.03 6.38
CA VAL A 667 2.36 11.93 4.92
C VAL A 667 1.13 12.57 4.24
N PRO A 668 1.15 12.87 2.93
CA PRO A 668 -0.01 13.40 2.22
C PRO A 668 -1.17 12.41 2.07
N GLU A 669 -2.34 12.93 1.70
CA GLU A 669 -3.55 12.13 1.58
C GLU A 669 -3.46 11.16 0.37
N SER A 670 -3.74 9.88 0.64
CA SER A 670 -3.52 8.76 -0.30
C SER A 670 -2.05 8.59 -0.75
N TYR A 671 -1.08 8.87 0.13
CA TYR A 671 0.33 8.50 -0.10
C TYR A 671 0.67 7.09 0.42
N SER A 672 0.19 6.76 1.61
CA SER A 672 0.31 5.43 2.23
C SER A 672 -0.84 5.21 3.22
N SER A 673 -0.89 4.03 3.85
CA SER A 673 -1.68 3.89 5.07
C SER A 673 -1.11 4.76 6.21
N ASN A 674 -1.90 5.01 7.26
CA ASN A 674 -1.49 5.82 8.39
C ASN A 674 -0.39 5.10 9.20
N ILE A 675 0.86 5.47 8.95
CA ILE A 675 2.07 4.84 9.50
C ILE A 675 2.04 4.80 11.03
N LYS A 676 1.45 5.82 11.68
CA LYS A 676 1.26 5.87 13.13
C LYS A 676 0.53 4.62 13.69
N ASN A 677 -0.43 4.08 12.94
CA ASN A 677 -1.19 2.88 13.31
C ASN A 677 -0.41 1.58 13.11
N LEU A 678 0.75 1.63 12.44
CA LEU A 678 1.65 0.50 12.21
C LEU A 678 2.78 0.42 13.26
N VAL A 679 2.81 1.32 14.24
CA VAL A 679 3.89 1.41 15.25
C VAL A 679 3.37 1.03 16.65
N SER A 680 4.01 0.06 17.29
CA SER A 680 3.90 -0.15 18.75
C SER A 680 5.10 0.49 19.45
N LEU A 681 4.88 1.59 20.18
CA LEU A 681 5.92 2.25 20.98
C LEU A 681 6.25 1.51 22.28
N GLN A 682 5.28 0.76 22.81
CA GLN A 682 5.46 -0.10 24.00
C GLN A 682 6.46 -1.23 23.68
N ASP A 683 6.22 -1.95 22.59
CA ASP A 683 7.08 -3.04 22.11
C ASP A 683 8.33 -2.56 21.35
N SER A 684 8.32 -1.31 20.88
CA SER A 684 9.32 -0.76 19.93
C SER A 684 9.44 -1.57 18.63
N ARG A 685 8.30 -1.94 18.03
CA ARG A 685 8.21 -2.73 16.78
C ARG A 685 7.15 -2.20 15.81
N LEU A 686 7.29 -2.55 14.53
CA LEU A 686 6.25 -2.33 13.51
C LEU A 686 5.28 -3.53 13.43
N LEU A 687 4.00 -3.25 13.19
CA LEU A 687 2.89 -4.19 13.14
C LEU A 687 2.13 -4.08 11.80
N GLY A 688 1.47 -5.16 11.38
CA GLY A 688 0.45 -5.14 10.31
C GLY A 688 0.92 -4.83 8.88
N LEU A 689 2.20 -4.55 8.63
CA LEU A 689 2.74 -4.09 7.34
C LEU A 689 2.26 -4.92 6.14
N LYS A 690 1.62 -4.26 5.17
CA LYS A 690 1.22 -4.85 3.89
C LYS A 690 2.25 -4.55 2.81
N SER A 691 2.09 -5.17 1.64
CA SER A 691 2.98 -5.00 0.48
C SER A 691 3.20 -3.53 0.11
N HIS A 692 2.16 -2.70 0.21
CA HIS A 692 2.23 -1.26 -0.06
C HIS A 692 3.02 -0.49 0.99
N ASP A 693 2.82 -0.79 2.27
CA ASP A 693 3.52 -0.11 3.37
C ASP A 693 5.03 -0.42 3.33
N CYS A 694 5.40 -1.68 3.05
CA CYS A 694 6.80 -2.07 2.83
C CYS A 694 7.45 -1.33 1.66
N HIS A 695 6.71 -1.07 0.57
CA HIS A 695 7.20 -0.33 -0.59
C HIS A 695 7.41 1.16 -0.26
N THR A 696 6.45 1.81 0.41
CA THR A 696 6.60 3.18 0.92
C THR A 696 7.80 3.31 1.87
N LEU A 697 7.99 2.32 2.76
CA LEU A 697 9.15 2.22 3.65
C LEU A 697 10.46 2.08 2.85
N MET A 698 10.55 1.11 1.94
CA MET A 698 11.78 0.85 1.18
C MET A 698 12.17 2.00 0.26
N GLN A 699 11.23 2.66 -0.43
CA GLN A 699 11.59 3.72 -1.38
C GLN A 699 12.00 5.05 -0.74
N GLN A 700 11.30 5.47 0.32
CA GLN A 700 11.50 6.80 0.93
C GLN A 700 11.82 6.77 2.43
N LEU A 701 10.98 6.09 3.23
CA LEU A 701 10.86 6.43 4.66
C LEU A 701 11.82 5.67 5.58
N LEU A 702 12.16 4.42 5.26
CA LEU A 702 13.14 3.63 6.01
C LEU A 702 14.53 4.29 5.99
N PRO A 703 15.06 4.78 4.85
CA PRO A 703 16.28 5.58 4.81
C PRO A 703 16.29 6.78 5.78
N VAL A 704 15.13 7.41 6.02
CA VAL A 704 15.00 8.56 6.93
C VAL A 704 14.97 8.09 8.39
N ALA A 705 14.17 7.09 8.72
CA ALA A 705 14.07 6.57 10.09
C ALA A 705 15.39 5.98 10.63
N ILE A 706 16.26 5.45 9.77
CA ILE A 706 17.54 4.87 10.20
C ILE A 706 18.72 5.86 10.25
N ARG A 707 18.54 7.15 9.91
CA ARG A 707 19.64 8.12 9.69
C ARG A 707 20.63 8.23 10.84
N PHE A 708 20.18 8.11 12.09
CA PHE A 708 21.02 8.26 13.28
C PHE A 708 21.42 6.93 13.93
N VAL A 709 20.57 5.91 13.89
CA VAL A 709 20.65 4.75 14.82
C VAL A 709 21.67 3.65 14.45
N LEU A 710 22.01 3.52 13.17
CA LEU A 710 22.96 2.52 12.65
C LEU A 710 24.31 3.15 12.33
N GLU A 711 25.38 2.36 12.46
CA GLU A 711 26.72 2.75 12.02
C GLU A 711 26.77 3.03 10.51
N LYS A 712 27.58 4.00 10.07
CA LYS A 712 27.63 4.44 8.66
C LYS A 712 27.67 3.27 7.65
N PRO A 713 28.53 2.23 7.78
CA PRO A 713 28.60 1.18 6.76
C PRO A 713 27.33 0.32 6.67
N ALA A 714 26.79 -0.14 7.81
CA ALA A 714 25.57 -0.95 7.86
C ALA A 714 24.34 -0.13 7.42
N ARG A 715 24.28 1.13 7.86
CA ARG A 715 23.25 2.11 7.45
C ARG A 715 23.25 2.32 5.94
N TYR A 716 24.41 2.59 5.35
CA TYR A 716 24.55 2.89 3.93
C TYR A 716 24.28 1.66 3.05
N ALA A 717 24.56 0.45 3.51
CA ALA A 717 24.18 -0.78 2.80
C ALA A 717 22.64 -0.90 2.65
N ILE A 718 21.87 -0.52 3.69
CA ILE A 718 20.40 -0.45 3.61
C ILE A 718 19.96 0.71 2.72
N THR A 719 20.49 1.92 2.94
CA THR A 719 20.12 3.11 2.14
C THR A 719 20.36 2.90 0.63
N ARG A 720 21.46 2.24 0.24
CA ARG A 720 21.72 1.87 -1.15
C ARG A 720 20.67 0.87 -1.69
N LEU A 721 20.23 -0.10 -0.90
CA LEU A 721 19.19 -1.04 -1.32
C LEU A 721 17.83 -0.34 -1.49
N CYS A 722 17.49 0.58 -0.60
CA CYS A 722 16.32 1.45 -0.71
C CYS A 722 16.34 2.30 -2.00
N PHE A 723 17.47 2.98 -2.27
CA PHE A 723 17.64 3.77 -3.50
C PHE A 723 17.60 2.90 -4.76
N PHE A 724 18.09 1.66 -4.70
CA PHE A 724 17.95 0.69 -5.79
C PHE A 724 16.49 0.36 -6.09
N PHE A 725 15.68 0.03 -5.08
CA PHE A 725 14.25 -0.28 -5.27
C PHE A 725 13.47 0.92 -5.81
N ASN A 726 13.76 2.12 -5.33
CA ASN A 726 13.20 3.36 -5.87
C ASN A 726 13.58 3.54 -7.36
N ALA A 727 14.86 3.35 -7.72
CA ALA A 727 15.34 3.51 -9.08
C ALA A 727 14.77 2.51 -10.11
N ILE A 728 14.57 1.22 -9.75
CA ILE A 728 13.96 0.24 -10.68
C ILE A 728 12.45 0.42 -10.86
N CYS A 729 11.78 1.09 -9.91
CA CYS A 729 10.33 1.25 -9.88
C CYS A 729 9.82 2.54 -10.55
N ALA A 730 10.72 3.39 -11.07
CA ALA A 730 10.36 4.55 -11.88
C ALA A 730 9.55 4.16 -13.13
N LYS A 731 8.65 5.04 -13.62
CA LYS A 731 7.86 4.78 -14.84
C LYS A 731 8.75 4.81 -16.08
N THR A 732 9.72 5.73 -16.11
CA THR A 732 10.65 5.90 -17.24
C THR A 732 12.07 5.51 -16.83
N VAL A 733 12.58 4.46 -17.47
CA VAL A 733 13.89 3.88 -17.17
C VAL A 733 14.92 4.33 -18.21
N ASP A 734 15.97 5.01 -17.75
CA ASP A 734 17.12 5.38 -18.58
C ASP A 734 18.00 4.15 -18.86
N VAL A 735 18.05 3.71 -20.11
CA VAL A 735 18.77 2.50 -20.55
C VAL A 735 20.26 2.63 -20.28
N SER A 736 20.83 3.83 -20.40
CA SER A 736 22.27 4.08 -20.18
C SER A 736 22.69 3.91 -18.72
N LYS A 737 21.74 3.96 -17.78
CA LYS A 737 21.99 3.77 -16.36
C LYS A 737 21.86 2.32 -15.89
N LEU A 738 21.27 1.42 -16.69
CA LEU A 738 20.99 0.04 -16.26
C LEU A 738 22.25 -0.75 -15.92
N ASP A 739 23.30 -0.64 -16.72
CA ASP A 739 24.56 -1.38 -16.49
C ASP A 739 25.23 -0.92 -15.19
N LYS A 740 25.25 0.39 -14.93
CA LYS A 740 25.72 0.96 -13.66
C LYS A 740 24.87 0.51 -12.49
N LEU A 741 23.54 0.47 -12.63
CA LEU A 741 22.60 0.02 -11.60
C LEU A 741 22.76 -1.47 -11.26
N GLU A 742 23.17 -2.30 -12.23
CA GLU A 742 23.48 -3.72 -12.03
C GLU A 742 24.79 -3.91 -11.25
N GLU A 743 25.86 -3.19 -11.60
CA GLU A 743 27.08 -3.14 -10.77
C GLU A 743 26.78 -2.70 -9.33
N ASP A 744 25.96 -1.65 -9.20
CA ASP A 744 25.66 -1.02 -7.92
C ASP A 744 24.80 -1.89 -7.01
N VAL A 745 23.83 -2.65 -7.53
CA VAL A 745 23.05 -3.59 -6.72
C VAL A 745 23.88 -4.81 -6.30
N VAL A 746 24.72 -5.34 -7.19
CA VAL A 746 25.68 -6.41 -6.88
C VAL A 746 26.61 -5.98 -5.74
N LEU A 747 27.17 -4.77 -5.82
CA LEU A 747 28.02 -4.22 -4.77
C LEU A 747 27.26 -4.01 -3.45
N THR A 748 25.99 -3.61 -3.53
CA THR A 748 25.11 -3.44 -2.35
C THR A 748 24.80 -4.76 -1.66
N LEU A 749 24.49 -5.82 -2.43
CA LEU A 749 24.32 -7.18 -1.90
C LEU A 749 25.62 -7.70 -1.27
N CYS A 750 26.78 -7.35 -1.83
CA CYS A 750 28.08 -7.67 -1.22
C CYS A 750 28.35 -6.88 0.08
N LEU A 751 27.96 -5.60 0.16
CA LEU A 751 28.02 -4.84 1.43
C LEU A 751 27.10 -5.46 2.48
N LEU A 752 25.90 -5.92 2.09
CA LEU A 752 25.01 -6.64 2.99
C LEU A 752 25.63 -7.97 3.44
N GLU A 753 26.26 -8.77 2.56
CA GLU A 753 26.98 -10.01 2.97
C GLU A 753 28.10 -9.71 3.97
N LYS A 754 28.82 -8.58 3.74
CA LYS A 754 29.92 -8.11 4.60
C LYS A 754 29.41 -7.79 6.00
N TYR A 755 28.30 -7.06 6.14
CA TYR A 755 27.81 -6.60 7.44
C TYR A 755 26.81 -7.54 8.13
N PHE A 756 25.83 -8.13 7.45
CA PHE A 756 24.75 -8.93 8.05
C PHE A 756 25.14 -10.42 8.30
N LEU A 757 24.18 -11.21 8.81
CA LEU A 757 24.28 -12.66 8.99
C LEU A 757 23.94 -13.43 7.70
N PRO A 758 24.54 -14.61 7.46
CA PRO A 758 24.12 -15.53 6.40
C PRO A 758 22.64 -15.90 6.41
N SER A 759 21.98 -15.91 7.57
CA SER A 759 20.55 -16.19 7.75
C SER A 759 19.61 -15.13 7.16
N PHE A 760 20.11 -13.92 6.91
CA PHE A 760 19.38 -12.85 6.21
C PHE A 760 19.14 -13.20 4.74
N PHE A 761 20.09 -13.87 4.10
CA PHE A 761 20.12 -14.18 2.68
C PHE A 761 19.24 -15.38 2.32
N ASP A 762 17.92 -15.24 2.48
CA ASP A 762 16.97 -16.17 1.84
C ASP A 762 16.81 -15.87 0.34
N ILE A 763 15.96 -16.64 -0.33
CA ILE A 763 15.84 -16.60 -1.79
C ILE A 763 15.33 -15.23 -2.28
N MET A 764 14.52 -14.51 -1.51
CA MET A 764 14.00 -13.21 -1.92
C MET A 764 15.12 -12.16 -2.01
N VAL A 765 16.05 -12.18 -1.05
CA VAL A 765 17.25 -11.31 -1.07
C VAL A 765 18.14 -11.63 -2.26
N HIS A 766 18.29 -12.91 -2.63
CA HIS A 766 19.11 -13.29 -3.78
C HIS A 766 18.50 -12.87 -5.13
N LEU A 767 17.17 -13.00 -5.29
CA LEU A 767 16.48 -12.62 -6.53
C LEU A 767 16.65 -11.14 -6.89
N VAL A 768 16.96 -10.27 -5.93
CA VAL A 768 17.30 -8.85 -6.16
C VAL A 768 18.41 -8.68 -7.20
N VAL A 769 19.40 -9.59 -7.25
CA VAL A 769 20.53 -9.52 -8.20
C VAL A 769 20.10 -9.69 -9.67
N HIS A 770 18.88 -10.14 -9.93
CA HIS A 770 18.35 -10.39 -11.26
C HIS A 770 17.33 -9.34 -11.75
N LEU A 771 16.90 -8.41 -10.89
CA LEU A 771 15.83 -7.48 -11.25
C LEU A 771 16.24 -6.51 -12.36
N VAL A 772 17.51 -6.10 -12.42
CA VAL A 772 18.01 -5.22 -13.50
C VAL A 772 18.00 -5.94 -14.85
N ARG A 773 18.36 -7.23 -14.91
CA ARG A 773 18.19 -8.07 -16.10
C ARG A 773 16.73 -8.10 -16.56
N GLU A 774 15.77 -8.24 -15.64
CA GLU A 774 14.34 -8.22 -16.03
C GLU A 774 13.88 -6.86 -16.54
N VAL A 775 14.29 -5.75 -15.91
CA VAL A 775 13.98 -4.40 -16.41
C VAL A 775 14.58 -4.19 -17.80
N ARG A 776 15.84 -4.59 -18.01
CA ARG A 776 16.53 -4.51 -19.31
C ARG A 776 15.83 -5.34 -20.40
N LEU A 777 15.20 -6.47 -20.06
CA LEU A 777 14.56 -7.37 -21.02
C LEU A 777 13.07 -7.11 -21.24
N CYS A 778 12.33 -6.63 -20.24
CA CYS A 778 10.86 -6.53 -20.26
C CYS A 778 10.31 -5.11 -20.08
N GLY A 779 11.19 -4.13 -19.86
CA GLY A 779 10.80 -2.74 -19.59
C GLY A 779 10.40 -2.47 -18.12
N PRO A 780 9.81 -1.30 -17.85
CA PRO A 780 9.51 -0.79 -16.51
C PRO A 780 8.75 -1.79 -15.62
N VAL A 781 9.00 -1.74 -14.32
CA VAL A 781 8.48 -2.72 -13.36
C VAL A 781 6.97 -2.59 -13.15
N TYR A 782 6.40 -1.38 -13.21
CA TYR A 782 5.00 -1.14 -12.83
C TYR A 782 3.96 -1.87 -13.71
N PHE A 783 4.28 -2.14 -14.98
CA PHE A 783 3.48 -3.02 -15.86
C PHE A 783 3.52 -4.51 -15.47
N ARG A 784 4.30 -4.87 -14.45
CA ARG A 784 4.60 -6.23 -13.99
C ARG A 784 4.46 -6.37 -12.47
N TRP A 785 3.72 -5.47 -11.82
CA TRP A 785 3.36 -5.57 -10.39
C TRP A 785 2.12 -6.40 -10.14
N MET A 786 2.06 -7.02 -8.95
CA MET A 786 0.85 -7.69 -8.44
C MET A 786 -0.20 -6.72 -7.85
N TYR A 787 0.14 -5.47 -7.54
CA TYR A 787 -0.78 -4.50 -6.90
C TYR A 787 -2.16 -4.37 -7.56
N PRO A 788 -2.31 -4.24 -8.91
CA PRO A 788 -3.62 -4.11 -9.52
C PRO A 788 -4.47 -5.37 -9.31
N PHE A 789 -3.83 -6.55 -9.43
CA PHE A 789 -4.47 -7.85 -9.31
C PHE A 789 -4.88 -8.15 -7.86
N GLU A 790 -4.03 -7.87 -6.87
CA GLU A 790 -4.40 -8.01 -5.45
C GLU A 790 -5.55 -7.07 -5.04
N ARG A 791 -5.55 -5.83 -5.53
CA ARG A 791 -6.62 -4.84 -5.30
C ARG A 791 -7.92 -5.27 -5.96
N TYR A 792 -7.88 -5.70 -7.21
CA TYR A 792 -9.07 -6.22 -7.89
C TYR A 792 -9.60 -7.49 -7.21
N MET A 793 -8.71 -8.37 -6.71
CA MET A 793 -9.10 -9.51 -5.89
C MET A 793 -9.75 -9.10 -4.55
N LYS A 794 -9.44 -7.93 -3.96
CA LYS A 794 -10.20 -7.37 -2.83
C LYS A 794 -11.63 -7.00 -3.26
N VAL A 795 -11.80 -6.37 -4.42
CA VAL A 795 -13.13 -6.02 -4.97
C VAL A 795 -13.97 -7.28 -5.22
N LEU A 796 -13.40 -8.29 -5.88
CA LEU A 796 -14.06 -9.59 -6.06
C LEU A 796 -14.40 -10.29 -4.73
N LYS A 797 -13.51 -10.22 -3.72
CA LYS A 797 -13.82 -10.73 -2.37
C LYS A 797 -15.03 -10.01 -1.75
N GLY A 798 -15.21 -8.71 -2.04
CA GLY A 798 -16.41 -7.93 -1.70
C GLY A 798 -17.68 -8.25 -2.51
N TYR A 799 -17.62 -9.17 -3.48
CA TYR A 799 -18.79 -9.65 -4.23
C TYR A 799 -19.41 -10.89 -3.57
N VAL A 800 -18.69 -11.53 -2.63
CA VAL A 800 -19.18 -12.68 -1.86
C VAL A 800 -20.25 -12.26 -0.86
N GLN A 801 -21.49 -12.19 -1.32
CA GLN A 801 -22.65 -12.05 -0.43
C GLN A 801 -22.94 -13.38 0.28
N ASN A 802 -23.13 -14.49 -0.46
CA ASN A 802 -23.37 -15.80 0.14
C ASN A 802 -22.07 -16.62 0.30
N ARG A 803 -21.56 -16.71 1.54
CA ARG A 803 -20.35 -17.49 1.89
C ARG A 803 -20.47 -19.01 1.62
N THR A 804 -21.65 -19.54 1.27
CA THR A 804 -21.85 -20.95 0.89
C THR A 804 -21.80 -21.23 -0.62
N ARG A 805 -21.83 -20.18 -1.46
CA ARG A 805 -21.62 -20.25 -2.93
C ARG A 805 -20.78 -19.04 -3.41
N PRO A 806 -19.58 -18.80 -2.84
CA PRO A 806 -18.83 -17.56 -3.07
C PRO A 806 -18.47 -17.33 -4.54
N GLU A 807 -18.13 -18.39 -5.29
CA GLU A 807 -17.77 -18.31 -6.71
C GLU A 807 -18.94 -17.84 -7.57
N GLY A 808 -20.16 -18.31 -7.27
CA GLY A 808 -21.38 -17.88 -7.96
C GLY A 808 -21.74 -16.42 -7.66
N CYS A 809 -21.57 -15.96 -6.42
CA CYS A 809 -21.76 -14.55 -6.06
C CYS A 809 -20.75 -13.62 -6.77
N ILE A 810 -19.49 -14.06 -6.88
CA ILE A 810 -18.47 -13.34 -7.67
C ILE A 810 -18.88 -13.29 -9.14
N ALA A 811 -19.29 -14.43 -9.72
CA ALA A 811 -19.60 -14.53 -11.14
C ALA A 811 -20.82 -13.69 -11.56
N GLU A 812 -21.94 -13.79 -10.84
CA GLU A 812 -23.15 -13.00 -11.13
C GLU A 812 -22.88 -11.49 -11.04
N ARG A 813 -22.09 -11.05 -10.06
CA ARG A 813 -21.78 -9.63 -9.86
C ARG A 813 -20.72 -9.10 -10.82
N TYR A 814 -19.75 -9.92 -11.22
CA TYR A 814 -18.80 -9.60 -12.28
C TYR A 814 -19.53 -9.36 -13.61
N ILE A 815 -20.44 -10.25 -14.01
CA ILE A 815 -21.26 -10.05 -15.22
C ILE A 815 -22.16 -8.81 -15.11
N ALA A 816 -22.73 -8.54 -13.93
CA ALA A 816 -23.53 -7.34 -13.70
C ALA A 816 -22.71 -6.05 -13.91
N GLU A 817 -21.53 -5.96 -13.31
CA GLU A 817 -20.60 -4.83 -13.48
C GLU A 817 -20.14 -4.71 -14.94
N GLU A 818 -19.67 -5.80 -15.53
CA GLU A 818 -19.14 -5.87 -16.89
C GLU A 818 -20.17 -5.43 -17.95
N ALA A 819 -21.46 -5.70 -17.73
CA ALA A 819 -22.56 -5.24 -18.57
C ALA A 819 -22.89 -3.76 -18.39
N VAL A 820 -22.86 -3.28 -17.14
CA VAL A 820 -23.11 -1.88 -16.83
C VAL A 820 -22.02 -0.99 -17.40
N GLU A 821 -20.74 -1.30 -17.18
CA GLU A 821 -19.60 -0.53 -17.71
C GLU A 821 -19.67 -0.37 -19.23
N PHE A 822 -20.01 -1.45 -19.94
CA PHE A 822 -20.16 -1.40 -21.39
C PHE A 822 -21.31 -0.51 -21.81
N CYS A 823 -22.45 -0.61 -21.14
CA CYS A 823 -23.62 0.19 -21.44
C CYS A 823 -23.43 1.68 -21.07
N THR A 824 -22.63 2.04 -20.06
CA THR A 824 -22.37 3.46 -19.74
C THR A 824 -21.60 4.18 -20.84
N GLN A 825 -20.76 3.48 -21.61
CA GLN A 825 -20.05 4.04 -22.76
C GLN A 825 -20.96 4.37 -23.96
N HIS A 826 -22.23 3.93 -23.92
CA HIS A 826 -23.24 4.22 -24.96
C HIS A 826 -24.48 4.94 -24.40
N LEU A 827 -24.59 5.11 -23.08
CA LEU A 827 -25.76 5.70 -22.40
C LEU A 827 -25.33 6.82 -21.44
N SER A 828 -25.56 8.08 -21.82
CA SER A 828 -25.18 9.30 -21.08
C SER A 828 -25.67 9.38 -19.63
N ASP A 829 -26.71 8.62 -19.30
CA ASP A 829 -27.51 8.77 -18.09
C ASP A 829 -27.32 7.61 -17.09
N VAL A 830 -26.36 6.70 -17.30
CA VAL A 830 -26.10 5.54 -16.43
C VAL A 830 -24.80 5.74 -15.64
N SER A 831 -24.85 5.54 -14.32
CA SER A 831 -23.66 5.46 -13.46
C SER A 831 -23.37 4.01 -13.09
N THR A 832 -22.10 3.62 -13.13
CA THR A 832 -21.57 2.35 -12.61
C THR A 832 -21.85 2.16 -11.12
N VAL A 833 -21.80 0.90 -10.68
CA VAL A 833 -21.83 0.48 -9.27
C VAL A 833 -20.46 -0.12 -8.93
N GLY A 834 -19.89 0.22 -7.77
CA GLY A 834 -18.54 -0.20 -7.38
C GLY A 834 -17.45 0.78 -7.85
N VAL A 835 -17.50 1.19 -9.12
CA VAL A 835 -16.63 2.24 -9.65
C VAL A 835 -17.25 3.63 -9.38
N PRO A 836 -16.57 4.55 -8.67
CA PRO A 836 -17.02 5.93 -8.51
C PRO A 836 -17.25 6.60 -9.87
N SER A 837 -18.35 7.34 -10.02
CA SER A 837 -18.64 8.04 -11.29
C SER A 837 -17.49 8.97 -11.65
N SER A 838 -17.07 8.94 -12.92
CA SER A 838 -15.94 9.70 -13.45
C SER A 838 -16.13 11.21 -13.24
N GLN A 839 -15.69 11.74 -12.09
CA GLN A 839 -15.67 13.17 -11.83
C GLN A 839 -14.72 13.80 -12.85
N LYS A 840 -15.22 14.75 -13.64
CA LYS A 840 -14.50 15.33 -14.78
C LYS A 840 -13.09 15.76 -14.36
N MET A 841 -12.09 15.01 -14.82
CA MET A 841 -10.70 15.17 -14.40
C MET A 841 -10.20 16.57 -14.79
N GLY A 842 -9.38 17.16 -13.92
CA GLY A 842 -8.88 18.53 -14.09
C GLY A 842 -9.74 19.64 -13.45
N VAL A 843 -10.94 19.35 -12.91
CA VAL A 843 -11.72 20.36 -12.16
C VAL A 843 -11.06 20.64 -10.81
N SER A 844 -10.33 21.75 -10.73
CA SER A 844 -9.92 22.36 -9.46
C SER A 844 -11.16 22.86 -8.71
N LYS A 845 -11.23 22.64 -7.39
CA LYS A 845 -12.38 23.03 -6.55
C LYS A 845 -11.99 23.17 -5.07
N PRO A 846 -12.62 24.07 -4.30
CA PRO A 846 -12.48 24.08 -2.86
C PRO A 846 -13.05 22.80 -2.23
N LEU A 847 -12.41 22.35 -1.14
CA LEU A 847 -12.84 21.18 -0.36
C LEU A 847 -13.32 21.55 1.07
N SER A 848 -13.05 22.78 1.52
CA SER A 848 -13.61 23.33 2.76
C SER A 848 -14.71 24.35 2.47
N SER A 849 -15.55 24.66 3.46
CA SER A 849 -16.36 25.86 3.45
C SER A 849 -15.51 27.12 3.21
N CYS A 850 -16.06 28.09 2.49
CA CYS A 850 -15.46 29.39 2.26
C CYS A 850 -15.49 30.24 3.53
N THR A 851 -14.41 30.96 3.82
CA THR A 851 -14.40 32.11 4.73
C THR A 851 -14.05 33.35 3.93
N VAL A 852 -14.98 34.29 3.74
CA VAL A 852 -14.69 35.56 3.05
C VAL A 852 -14.05 36.54 4.02
N SER A 853 -12.93 37.15 3.61
CA SER A 853 -12.27 38.22 4.37
C SER A 853 -12.05 39.46 3.50
N VAL A 854 -12.08 40.64 4.11
CA VAL A 854 -11.60 41.86 3.45
C VAL A 854 -10.10 41.96 3.71
N VAL A 855 -9.31 41.79 2.66
CA VAL A 855 -7.84 41.76 2.76
C VAL A 855 -7.22 43.16 2.65
N ASP A 856 -5.95 43.28 3.04
CA ASP A 856 -5.19 44.51 2.82
C ASP A 856 -4.95 44.78 1.32
N GLN A 857 -4.97 46.06 0.94
CA GLN A 857 -4.88 46.48 -0.46
C GLN A 857 -3.50 46.23 -1.07
N ASP A 858 -2.41 46.42 -0.32
CA ASP A 858 -1.05 46.19 -0.81
C ASP A 858 -0.75 44.69 -0.89
N LEU A 859 -1.33 43.89 0.01
CA LEU A 859 -1.28 42.43 -0.04
C LEU A 859 -2.09 41.86 -1.22
N LEU A 860 -3.29 42.41 -1.50
CA LEU A 860 -4.06 42.06 -2.70
C LEU A 860 -3.35 42.50 -3.99
N ASN A 861 -2.71 43.67 -4.00
CA ASN A 861 -1.91 44.14 -5.12
C ASN A 861 -0.74 43.19 -5.43
N GLN A 862 -0.07 42.63 -4.42
CA GLN A 862 0.98 41.62 -4.62
C GLN A 862 0.42 40.34 -5.25
N ALA A 863 -0.67 39.79 -4.70
CA ALA A 863 -1.32 38.59 -5.24
C ALA A 863 -1.82 38.80 -6.69
N HIS A 864 -2.42 39.95 -6.96
CA HIS A 864 -2.89 40.33 -8.29
C HIS A 864 -1.74 40.55 -9.29
N LEU A 865 -0.67 41.23 -8.88
CA LEU A 865 0.52 41.42 -9.72
C LEU A 865 1.13 40.07 -10.12
N TYR A 866 1.21 39.10 -9.20
CA TYR A 866 1.72 37.78 -9.52
C TYR A 866 0.89 37.07 -10.60
N VAL A 867 -0.45 37.16 -10.51
CA VAL A 867 -1.35 36.66 -11.57
C VAL A 867 -1.07 37.34 -12.91
N LEU A 868 -0.91 38.67 -12.93
CA LEU A 868 -0.59 39.42 -14.15
C LEU A 868 0.76 39.02 -14.74
N GLU A 869 1.81 38.90 -13.92
CA GLU A 869 3.16 38.51 -14.36
C GLU A 869 3.24 37.08 -14.90
N ASN A 870 2.28 36.22 -14.56
CA ASN A 870 2.22 34.82 -14.99
C ASN A 870 1.05 34.51 -15.96
N THR A 871 0.38 35.52 -16.50
CA THR A 871 -0.69 35.34 -17.51
C THR A 871 -0.17 35.65 -18.91
N GLU A 872 -0.24 34.67 -19.84
CA GLU A 872 0.27 34.80 -21.21
C GLU A 872 -0.29 36.01 -21.97
N GLU A 873 -1.59 36.29 -21.84
CA GLU A 873 -2.26 37.45 -22.46
C GLU A 873 -1.71 38.81 -21.99
N VAL A 874 -1.05 38.85 -20.83
CA VAL A 874 -0.55 40.09 -20.19
C VAL A 874 0.94 40.33 -20.49
N LEU A 875 1.71 39.30 -20.88
CA LEU A 875 3.14 39.41 -21.19
C LEU A 875 3.49 40.54 -22.20
N PRO A 876 2.74 40.77 -23.30
CA PRO A 876 3.03 41.88 -24.22
C PRO A 876 2.86 43.26 -23.59
N TYR A 877 1.99 43.39 -22.58
CA TYR A 877 1.77 44.63 -21.83
C TYR A 877 2.88 44.86 -20.80
N ILE A 878 3.46 43.80 -20.24
CA ILE A 878 4.64 43.86 -19.35
C ILE A 878 5.84 44.40 -20.13
N GLU A 879 6.09 43.90 -21.34
CA GLU A 879 7.15 44.42 -22.22
C GLU A 879 6.94 45.90 -22.56
N GLN A 880 5.72 46.28 -22.95
CA GLN A 880 5.37 47.68 -23.22
C GLN A 880 5.59 48.59 -21.99
N HIS A 881 5.16 48.16 -20.80
CA HIS A 881 5.37 48.93 -19.56
C HIS A 881 6.87 49.05 -19.23
N MET A 882 7.65 47.99 -19.43
CA MET A 882 9.11 48.03 -19.26
C MET A 882 9.80 48.96 -20.26
N ILE A 883 9.35 49.00 -21.52
CA ILE A 883 9.83 49.97 -22.52
C ILE A 883 9.44 51.40 -22.11
N HIS A 884 8.21 51.60 -21.62
CA HIS A 884 7.71 52.88 -21.11
C HIS A 884 8.57 53.39 -19.94
N ILE A 885 8.80 52.61 -18.88
CA ILE A 885 9.65 52.98 -17.74
C ILE A 885 11.08 53.30 -18.20
N ARG A 886 11.69 52.47 -19.06
CA ARG A 886 13.05 52.69 -19.60
C ARG A 886 13.18 53.98 -20.42
N THR A 887 12.06 54.49 -20.95
CA THR A 887 11.98 55.71 -21.76
C THR A 887 11.65 56.94 -20.91
N ALA A 888 10.71 56.82 -19.97
CA ALA A 888 10.34 57.87 -19.01
C ALA A 888 11.45 58.18 -18.00
N TYR A 889 12.30 57.20 -17.67
CA TYR A 889 13.39 57.33 -16.69
C TYR A 889 14.77 56.97 -17.26
N PRO A 890 15.32 57.72 -18.25
CA PRO A 890 16.59 57.37 -18.90
C PRO A 890 17.79 57.23 -17.95
N LYS A 891 17.80 58.01 -16.85
CA LYS A 891 18.83 57.98 -15.81
C LYS A 891 18.94 56.62 -15.08
N PHE A 892 17.87 55.82 -15.08
CA PHE A 892 17.80 54.51 -14.41
C PHE A 892 17.76 53.33 -15.38
N ARG A 893 17.84 53.56 -16.70
CA ARG A 893 17.77 52.54 -17.77
C ARG A 893 18.80 51.38 -17.65
N LYS A 894 19.86 51.54 -16.85
CA LYS A 894 20.87 50.49 -16.54
C LYS A 894 20.75 49.87 -15.13
N ARG A 895 19.75 50.23 -14.32
CA ARG A 895 19.56 49.71 -12.95
C ARG A 895 18.41 48.69 -12.93
N THR A 896 18.69 47.43 -13.26
CA THR A 896 17.68 46.37 -13.39
C THR A 896 16.75 46.27 -12.19
N LYS A 897 17.28 46.23 -10.96
CA LYS A 897 16.44 46.18 -9.75
C LYS A 897 15.49 47.39 -9.65
N TRP A 898 15.98 48.62 -9.82
CA TRP A 898 15.11 49.81 -9.77
C TRP A 898 14.03 49.80 -10.86
N LEU A 899 14.32 49.25 -12.05
CA LEU A 899 13.32 49.10 -13.11
C LEU A 899 12.24 48.09 -12.71
N GLN A 900 12.59 47.01 -12.01
CA GLN A 900 11.63 46.03 -11.48
C GLN A 900 10.84 46.61 -10.30
N ASP A 901 11.52 47.18 -9.29
CA ASP A 901 10.88 47.88 -8.15
C ASP A 901 9.87 48.94 -8.66
N LYS A 902 10.19 49.64 -9.76
CA LYS A 902 9.30 50.60 -10.40
C LYS A 902 8.21 49.96 -11.26
N HIS A 903 8.46 48.81 -11.90
CA HIS A 903 7.45 48.05 -12.62
C HIS A 903 6.37 47.56 -11.67
N ASN A 904 6.75 46.81 -10.64
CA ASN A 904 5.85 46.20 -9.66
C ASN A 904 4.98 47.26 -8.95
N SER A 905 5.53 48.45 -8.69
CA SER A 905 4.81 49.56 -8.05
C SER A 905 3.95 50.45 -8.96
N THR A 906 3.95 50.26 -10.30
CA THR A 906 3.03 51.00 -11.20
C THR A 906 2.29 50.17 -12.24
N PHE A 907 2.60 48.88 -12.42
CA PHE A 907 2.08 48.11 -13.55
C PHE A 907 0.56 47.92 -13.50
N ILE A 908 -0.04 47.59 -12.35
CA ILE A 908 -1.49 47.40 -12.22
C ILE A 908 -2.25 48.66 -12.70
N GLN A 909 -1.85 49.84 -12.21
CA GLN A 909 -2.49 51.11 -12.59
C GLN A 909 -2.22 51.48 -14.06
N TRP A 910 -1.00 51.24 -14.55
CA TRP A 910 -0.65 51.49 -15.96
C TRP A 910 -1.43 50.58 -16.91
N LEU A 911 -1.55 49.28 -16.60
CA LEU A 911 -2.29 48.29 -17.39
C LEU A 911 -3.76 48.66 -17.47
N ARG A 912 -4.37 49.04 -16.33
CA ARG A 912 -5.76 49.51 -16.28
C ARG A 912 -6.02 50.69 -17.20
N PHE A 913 -5.16 51.72 -17.17
CA PHE A 913 -5.28 52.87 -18.07
C PHE A 913 -4.99 52.51 -19.54
N LYS A 914 -4.02 51.64 -19.81
CA LYS A 914 -3.69 51.20 -21.18
C LYS A 914 -4.84 50.43 -21.82
N VAL A 915 -5.40 49.47 -21.08
CA VAL A 915 -6.55 48.67 -21.52
C VAL A 915 -7.80 49.54 -21.66
N GLN A 916 -8.04 50.50 -20.75
CA GLN A 916 -9.15 51.46 -20.93
C GLN A 916 -8.99 52.28 -22.23
N SER A 917 -7.80 52.82 -22.50
CA SER A 917 -7.52 53.58 -23.73
C SER A 917 -7.71 52.73 -25.00
N GLU A 918 -7.40 51.44 -24.95
CA GLU A 918 -7.62 50.48 -26.06
C GLU A 918 -9.08 50.02 -26.22
N LEU A 919 -9.97 50.42 -25.30
CA LEU A 919 -11.43 50.20 -25.40
C LEU A 919 -12.18 51.48 -25.81
N GLU A 920 -11.54 52.64 -25.69
CA GLU A 920 -12.07 53.94 -26.12
C GLU A 920 -11.68 54.27 -27.59
N GLU A 921 -10.66 53.61 -28.13
CA GLU A 921 -10.32 53.61 -29.56
C GLU A 921 -11.01 52.44 -30.30
N ASP A 922 -11.59 52.72 -31.48
CA ASP A 922 -12.51 51.84 -32.19
C ASP A 922 -11.78 50.68 -32.93
N ASN A 923 -11.26 49.68 -32.19
CA ASN A 923 -10.75 48.44 -32.78
C ASN A 923 -10.83 47.21 -31.85
N HIS A 924 -11.28 46.07 -32.39
CA HIS A 924 -11.52 44.85 -31.62
C HIS A 924 -10.25 44.00 -31.44
N GLY A 925 -9.45 44.29 -30.40
CA GLY A 925 -8.26 43.51 -30.03
C GLY A 925 -8.23 42.99 -28.59
N VAL A 926 -8.67 43.79 -27.61
CA VAL A 926 -8.60 43.44 -26.18
C VAL A 926 -9.54 42.27 -25.85
N SER A 927 -9.00 41.13 -25.40
CA SER A 927 -9.78 39.98 -24.95
C SER A 927 -10.71 40.33 -23.79
N GLU A 928 -11.72 39.50 -23.50
CA GLU A 928 -12.57 39.75 -22.33
C GLU A 928 -11.84 39.43 -21.02
N ASN A 929 -10.99 38.40 -21.00
CA ASN A 929 -10.18 38.01 -19.84
C ASN A 929 -9.27 39.16 -19.38
N LEU A 930 -8.57 39.79 -20.32
CA LEU A 930 -7.65 40.89 -20.08
C LEU A 930 -8.35 42.13 -19.49
N ARG A 931 -9.63 42.38 -19.85
CA ARG A 931 -10.44 43.46 -19.25
C ARG A 931 -10.71 43.20 -17.77
N TRP A 932 -11.12 41.97 -17.44
CA TRP A 932 -11.39 41.57 -16.05
C TRP A 932 -10.10 41.58 -15.22
N LEU A 933 -8.98 41.09 -15.76
CA LEU A 933 -7.66 41.20 -15.12
C LEU A 933 -7.25 42.67 -14.90
N ALA A 934 -7.36 43.54 -15.92
CA ALA A 934 -6.98 44.95 -15.81
C ALA A 934 -7.91 45.78 -14.90
N ALA A 935 -9.13 45.30 -14.61
CA ALA A 935 -10.01 45.92 -13.61
C ALA A 935 -9.51 45.66 -12.16
N GLY A 936 -8.90 44.49 -11.93
CA GLY A 936 -8.44 44.01 -10.62
C GLY A 936 -9.46 43.10 -9.91
N PRO A 937 -9.02 42.26 -8.97
CA PRO A 937 -9.88 41.33 -8.24
C PRO A 937 -10.69 42.03 -7.13
N ASN A 938 -11.69 41.32 -6.62
CA ASN A 938 -12.54 41.76 -5.51
C ASN A 938 -11.74 41.86 -4.18
N MET A 939 -11.98 42.92 -3.41
CA MET A 939 -11.38 43.13 -2.07
C MET A 939 -11.91 42.14 -1.01
N ALA A 940 -13.11 41.61 -1.20
CA ALA A 940 -13.69 40.57 -0.37
C ALA A 940 -13.29 39.19 -0.91
N VAL A 941 -12.13 38.70 -0.48
CA VAL A 941 -11.51 37.48 -1.00
C VAL A 941 -12.07 36.23 -0.28
N PRO A 942 -12.54 35.22 -1.02
CA PRO A 942 -12.75 33.86 -0.52
C PRO A 942 -11.44 33.18 -0.07
N LEU A 943 -11.36 32.77 1.20
CA LEU A 943 -10.30 31.91 1.72
C LEU A 943 -10.79 30.49 2.00
N TYR A 944 -9.89 29.52 1.80
CA TYR A 944 -10.14 28.09 2.01
C TYR A 944 -9.05 27.43 2.87
N ARG A 945 -9.42 26.37 3.59
CA ARG A 945 -8.49 25.55 4.39
C ARG A 945 -7.95 24.34 3.63
N SER A 946 -8.72 23.87 2.65
CA SER A 946 -8.41 22.72 1.80
C SER A 946 -8.92 22.97 0.38
N TYR A 947 -8.12 22.65 -0.63
CA TYR A 947 -8.43 22.87 -2.04
C TYR A 947 -7.92 21.70 -2.89
N LEU A 948 -8.65 21.33 -3.94
CA LEU A 948 -8.26 20.32 -4.92
C LEU A 948 -7.81 21.01 -6.20
N ILE A 949 -6.64 20.65 -6.73
CA ILE A 949 -6.06 21.23 -7.95
C ILE A 949 -5.53 20.09 -8.81
N LYS A 950 -6.10 19.93 -10.02
CA LYS A 950 -5.73 18.83 -10.94
C LYS A 950 -5.71 17.44 -10.27
N GLY A 951 -6.59 17.19 -9.29
CA GLY A 951 -6.63 15.94 -8.50
C GLY A 951 -5.70 15.88 -7.28
N ILE A 952 -4.76 16.83 -7.12
CA ILE A 952 -3.90 16.93 -5.94
C ILE A 952 -4.61 17.78 -4.86
N LYS A 953 -4.59 17.30 -3.63
CA LYS A 953 -5.21 17.97 -2.47
C LYS A 953 -4.17 18.81 -1.72
N PHE A 954 -4.42 20.10 -1.55
CA PHE A 954 -3.60 21.00 -0.75
C PHE A 954 -4.36 21.50 0.48
N ASN A 955 -3.64 21.72 1.59
CA ASN A 955 -4.16 22.28 2.82
C ASN A 955 -3.35 23.52 3.26
N ILE A 956 -3.91 24.35 4.13
CA ILE A 956 -3.13 25.30 4.94
C ILE A 956 -2.45 24.58 6.12
N ASN A 957 -1.31 25.08 6.61
CA ASN A 957 -0.55 24.42 7.70
C ASN A 957 -1.40 24.10 8.94
N ALA A 958 -2.17 25.10 9.41
CA ALA A 958 -3.06 24.96 10.56
C ALA A 958 -4.16 23.89 10.40
N GLN A 959 -4.41 23.41 9.18
CA GLN A 959 -5.32 22.30 8.89
C GLN A 959 -4.59 20.94 8.89
N ASP A 960 -3.28 20.89 8.65
CA ASP A 960 -2.46 19.69 8.79
C ASP A 960 -1.98 19.45 10.22
N ASP A 961 -1.76 20.52 11.01
CA ASP A 961 -1.41 20.44 12.44
C ASP A 961 -2.39 19.52 13.20
N VAL A 962 -3.69 19.69 12.94
CA VAL A 962 -4.80 18.93 13.54
C VAL A 962 -5.15 17.62 12.81
N ARG A 963 -4.37 17.20 11.81
CA ARG A 963 -4.56 15.96 11.04
C ARG A 963 -3.39 14.97 11.23
N THR A 964 -3.64 13.72 10.88
CA THR A 964 -2.61 12.67 10.70
C THR A 964 -1.87 12.78 9.37
N THR A 965 -2.36 13.59 8.44
CA THR A 965 -1.78 13.83 7.11
C THR A 965 -1.20 15.23 6.98
N GLN A 966 -0.25 15.42 6.08
CA GLN A 966 0.38 16.70 5.74
C GLN A 966 0.26 16.98 4.24
N ASN A 967 -0.34 18.10 3.84
CA ASN A 967 -0.64 18.45 2.45
C ASN A 967 -0.29 19.93 2.12
N SER A 968 0.25 20.69 3.07
CA SER A 968 0.65 22.10 2.96
C SER A 968 2.02 22.36 2.34
N GLY A 969 2.87 21.34 2.22
CA GLY A 969 4.22 21.47 1.67
C GLY A 969 4.22 21.72 0.16
N VAL A 970 4.94 22.75 -0.28
CA VAL A 970 5.04 23.15 -1.69
C VAL A 970 6.47 23.31 -2.18
N TYR A 971 6.68 22.92 -3.43
CA TYR A 971 7.94 23.08 -4.16
C TYR A 971 7.72 23.87 -5.46
N LEU A 972 8.65 24.76 -5.78
CA LEU A 972 8.66 25.53 -7.02
C LEU A 972 10.06 25.49 -7.66
N LEU A 973 10.13 25.09 -8.92
CA LEU A 973 11.36 25.19 -9.71
C LEU A 973 11.31 26.45 -10.58
N ALA A 974 12.11 27.46 -10.24
CA ALA A 974 12.13 28.74 -10.96
C ALA A 974 13.50 28.99 -11.64
N HIS A 975 13.47 29.60 -12.83
CA HIS A 975 14.67 30.07 -13.52
C HIS A 975 15.14 31.39 -12.88
N THR A 976 16.12 31.33 -11.97
CA THR A 976 16.58 32.49 -11.22
C THR A 976 18.04 32.81 -11.48
N MET A 977 18.43 34.04 -11.15
CA MET A 977 19.73 34.61 -11.48
C MET A 977 20.67 34.52 -10.27
N GLN A 978 21.47 33.45 -10.19
CA GLN A 978 22.42 33.23 -9.09
C GLN A 978 23.56 34.25 -9.12
N VAL A 979 24.03 34.64 -7.93
CA VAL A 979 25.23 35.45 -7.70
C VAL A 979 26.07 34.81 -6.60
N ALA A 980 27.36 34.61 -6.83
CA ALA A 980 28.26 33.99 -5.85
C ALA A 980 28.52 34.88 -4.62
N SER A 981 28.22 36.19 -4.73
CA SER A 981 28.15 37.12 -3.60
C SER A 981 27.42 38.40 -4.00
N ALA A 982 27.09 39.27 -3.03
CA ALA A 982 26.57 40.62 -3.29
C ALA A 982 27.57 41.57 -4.01
N LYS A 983 28.79 41.11 -4.33
CA LYS A 983 29.81 41.83 -5.12
C LYS A 983 30.09 41.18 -6.49
N ASP A 984 29.39 40.09 -6.81
CA ASP A 984 29.55 39.38 -8.08
C ASP A 984 29.08 40.24 -9.27
N LYS A 985 29.70 40.00 -10.43
CA LYS A 985 29.46 40.70 -11.69
C LYS A 985 29.06 39.77 -12.83
N ASN A 986 29.19 38.45 -12.65
CA ASN A 986 28.93 37.43 -13.67
C ASN A 986 27.80 36.50 -13.18
N PRO A 987 26.57 37.01 -13.03
CA PRO A 987 25.48 36.22 -12.47
C PRO A 987 25.07 35.08 -13.42
N ILE A 988 24.81 33.90 -12.87
CA ILE A 988 24.51 32.69 -13.63
C ILE A 988 23.00 32.42 -13.56
N LEU A 989 22.33 32.42 -14.71
CA LEU A 989 20.95 31.94 -14.79
C LEU A 989 20.92 30.41 -14.65
N SER A 990 20.13 29.91 -13.70
CA SER A 990 19.98 28.47 -13.46
C SER A 990 18.62 28.17 -12.82
N ASN A 991 18.25 26.90 -12.77
CA ASN A 991 17.01 26.46 -12.15
C ASN A 991 17.25 26.30 -10.65
N MET A 992 16.58 27.10 -9.83
CA MET A 992 16.62 27.00 -8.36
C MET A 992 15.29 26.43 -7.86
N GLY A 993 15.39 25.43 -6.99
CA GLY A 993 14.24 24.87 -6.27
C GLY A 993 13.99 25.63 -4.99
N PHE A 994 12.77 26.14 -4.83
CA PHE A 994 12.27 26.78 -3.62
C PHE A 994 11.32 25.83 -2.90
N TYR A 995 11.37 25.83 -1.57
CA TYR A 995 10.60 24.96 -0.69
C TYR A 995 9.81 25.85 0.27
N GLY A 996 8.57 25.51 0.58
CA GLY A 996 7.73 26.32 1.46
C GLY A 996 6.49 25.60 1.99
N VAL A 997 5.73 26.33 2.79
CA VAL A 997 4.52 25.86 3.48
C VAL A 997 3.36 26.82 3.16
N ILE A 998 2.23 26.29 2.71
CA ILE A 998 1.00 27.06 2.47
C ILE A 998 0.42 27.53 3.82
N GLN A 999 0.26 28.83 3.98
CA GLN A 999 -0.43 29.43 5.14
C GLN A 999 -1.88 29.81 4.80
N GLU A 1000 -2.14 30.31 3.59
CA GLU A 1000 -3.47 30.72 3.15
C GLU A 1000 -3.72 30.30 1.70
N ILE A 1001 -4.94 29.87 1.38
CA ILE A 1001 -5.42 29.62 0.01
C ILE A 1001 -6.49 30.65 -0.29
N TRP A 1002 -6.28 31.47 -1.32
CA TRP A 1002 -7.16 32.56 -1.73
C TRP A 1002 -7.70 32.27 -3.15
N ASP A 1003 -9.00 32.42 -3.37
CA ASP A 1003 -9.55 32.50 -4.73
C ASP A 1003 -9.74 33.97 -5.12
N LEU A 1004 -8.90 34.47 -6.03
CA LEU A 1004 -9.02 35.84 -6.53
C LEU A 1004 -10.19 35.93 -7.51
N ASP A 1005 -11.29 36.55 -7.07
CA ASP A 1005 -12.51 36.77 -7.84
C ASP A 1005 -12.37 37.97 -8.80
N TYR A 1006 -12.40 37.69 -10.11
CA TYR A 1006 -12.42 38.68 -11.19
C TYR A 1006 -13.82 38.81 -11.83
N GLN A 1007 -14.89 38.51 -11.07
CA GLN A 1007 -16.32 38.51 -11.43
C GLN A 1007 -16.74 37.47 -12.47
N LYS A 1008 -15.95 37.27 -13.53
CA LYS A 1008 -16.22 36.25 -14.57
C LYS A 1008 -15.57 34.90 -14.27
N PHE A 1009 -14.46 34.89 -13.53
CA PHE A 1009 -13.71 33.69 -13.16
C PHE A 1009 -12.96 33.94 -11.84
N THR A 1010 -12.62 32.86 -11.14
CA THR A 1010 -11.70 32.89 -9.99
C THR A 1010 -10.34 32.32 -10.38
N ILE A 1011 -9.28 32.78 -9.72
CA ILE A 1011 -7.93 32.20 -9.84
C ILE A 1011 -7.43 31.81 -8.44
N PRO A 1012 -7.22 30.51 -8.15
CA PRO A 1012 -6.65 30.07 -6.88
C PRO A 1012 -5.16 30.43 -6.80
N VAL A 1013 -4.79 31.17 -5.77
CA VAL A 1013 -3.40 31.50 -5.42
C VAL A 1013 -3.08 31.01 -4.01
N PHE A 1014 -1.86 30.53 -3.82
CA PHE A 1014 -1.35 30.14 -2.51
C PHE A 1014 -0.46 31.23 -1.97
N ARG A 1015 -0.65 31.55 -0.68
CA ARG A 1015 0.26 32.36 0.10
C ARG A 1015 1.11 31.44 0.95
N CYS A 1016 2.42 31.46 0.73
CA CYS A 1016 3.35 30.50 1.33
C CYS A 1016 4.47 31.21 2.08
N ASP A 1017 4.91 30.60 3.18
CA ASP A 1017 6.19 30.91 3.79
C ASP A 1017 7.26 30.06 3.11
N TRP A 1018 8.21 30.72 2.45
CA TRP A 1018 9.31 30.08 1.73
C TRP A 1018 10.58 30.04 2.57
N ILE A 1019 11.27 28.90 2.54
CA ILE A 1019 12.51 28.69 3.29
C ILE A 1019 13.65 29.44 2.60
N ASP A 1020 14.44 30.19 3.37
CA ASP A 1020 15.62 30.90 2.87
C ASP A 1020 16.76 29.94 2.50
N SER A 1021 17.63 30.39 1.59
CA SER A 1021 18.90 29.79 1.23
C SER A 1021 19.80 29.37 2.42
N SER A 1022 19.77 30.07 3.56
CA SER A 1022 20.50 29.69 4.80
C SER A 1022 19.80 28.62 5.65
N GLY A 1023 18.59 28.23 5.26
CA GLY A 1023 17.82 27.12 5.82
C GLY A 1023 17.80 25.87 4.93
N LEU A 1024 18.63 25.80 3.89
CA LEU A 1024 18.73 24.65 2.98
C LEU A 1024 20.10 23.97 3.09
N VAL A 1025 20.12 22.65 3.28
CA VAL A 1025 21.33 21.81 3.23
C VAL A 1025 21.05 20.57 2.39
N VAL A 1026 22.05 20.07 1.66
CA VAL A 1026 22.01 18.72 1.06
C VAL A 1026 23.14 17.90 1.67
N ASP A 1027 22.84 16.70 2.16
CA ASP A 1027 23.76 15.89 2.96
C ASP A 1027 24.63 14.89 2.13
N GLU A 1028 25.49 14.14 2.83
CA GLU A 1028 26.37 13.10 2.26
C GLU A 1028 25.63 12.03 1.42
N LEU A 1029 24.35 11.80 1.71
CA LEU A 1029 23.49 10.81 1.07
C LEU A 1029 22.61 11.42 -0.03
N GLY A 1030 22.63 12.74 -0.19
CA GLY A 1030 21.82 13.48 -1.16
C GLY A 1030 20.42 13.87 -0.65
N PHE A 1031 20.11 13.71 0.63
CA PHE A 1031 18.84 14.20 1.18
C PHE A 1031 18.86 15.73 1.26
N THR A 1032 17.78 16.37 0.83
CA THR A 1032 17.56 17.80 1.06
C THR A 1032 16.94 17.98 2.45
N LEU A 1033 17.61 18.77 3.29
CA LEU A 1033 17.19 19.13 4.63
C LEU A 1033 16.79 20.61 4.65
N VAL A 1034 15.68 20.90 5.34
CA VAL A 1034 15.18 22.26 5.52
C VAL A 1034 14.98 22.62 6.99
N ASP A 1035 15.31 23.87 7.31
CA ASP A 1035 15.03 24.51 8.59
C ASP A 1035 13.79 25.40 8.43
N LEU A 1036 12.63 24.88 8.87
CA LEU A 1036 11.33 25.54 8.70
C LEU A 1036 11.21 26.88 9.47
N SER A 1037 12.15 27.19 10.38
CA SER A 1037 12.16 28.47 11.10
C SER A 1037 12.71 29.64 10.27
N LYS A 1038 13.51 29.36 9.23
CA LYS A 1038 14.21 30.37 8.42
C LYS A 1038 13.37 30.84 7.22
N ILE A 1039 12.32 31.59 7.50
CA ILE A 1039 11.42 32.13 6.47
C ILE A 1039 12.07 33.31 5.72
N GLY A 1040 12.39 33.08 4.45
CA GLY A 1040 12.90 34.06 3.48
C GLY A 1040 11.80 34.74 2.66
N HIS A 1041 12.16 35.30 1.50
CA HIS A 1041 11.28 35.74 0.41
C HIS A 1041 9.98 36.50 0.79
N ARG A 1042 10.00 37.28 1.88
CA ARG A 1042 8.80 37.91 2.46
C ARG A 1042 8.07 38.94 1.58
N ASN A 1043 8.67 39.36 0.48
CA ASN A 1043 8.06 40.26 -0.50
C ASN A 1043 7.35 39.51 -1.65
N ASP A 1044 7.63 38.21 -1.78
CA ASP A 1044 7.22 37.35 -2.87
C ASP A 1044 6.46 36.16 -2.27
N GLN A 1045 5.32 36.41 -1.60
CA GLN A 1045 4.57 35.38 -0.85
C GLN A 1045 3.56 34.58 -1.70
N PHE A 1046 3.08 35.13 -2.81
CA PHE A 1046 1.95 34.59 -3.59
C PHE A 1046 2.38 33.87 -4.85
N PHE A 1047 1.79 32.71 -5.11
CA PHE A 1047 2.06 31.88 -6.28
C PHE A 1047 0.77 31.35 -6.90
N LEU A 1048 0.74 31.16 -8.23
CA LEU A 1048 -0.36 30.46 -8.87
C LEU A 1048 -0.36 29.01 -8.38
N ALA A 1049 -1.49 28.57 -7.84
CA ALA A 1049 -1.61 27.24 -7.25
C ALA A 1049 -1.50 26.09 -8.28
N SER A 1050 -1.43 26.43 -9.58
CA SER A 1050 -1.19 25.52 -10.71
C SER A 1050 0.29 25.32 -11.08
N GLN A 1051 1.22 26.11 -10.51
CA GLN A 1051 2.67 26.10 -10.77
C GLN A 1051 3.50 25.32 -9.74
N VAL A 1052 2.99 25.14 -8.52
CA VAL A 1052 3.69 24.42 -7.45
C VAL A 1052 3.50 22.90 -7.55
N LYS A 1053 4.50 22.13 -7.12
CA LYS A 1053 4.37 20.69 -6.81
C LYS A 1053 4.11 20.51 -5.32
N GLN A 1054 3.42 19.42 -4.96
CA GLN A 1054 3.28 19.01 -3.56
C GLN A 1054 4.52 18.27 -3.05
N ILE A 1055 4.93 18.61 -1.84
CA ILE A 1055 5.97 17.93 -1.04
C ILE A 1055 5.46 17.75 0.39
N PHE A 1056 6.21 17.02 1.20
CA PHE A 1056 5.97 16.90 2.63
C PHE A 1056 7.30 16.87 3.40
N PHE A 1057 7.26 17.29 4.66
CA PHE A 1057 8.43 17.39 5.51
C PHE A 1057 8.40 16.30 6.60
N VAL A 1058 9.52 15.63 6.82
CA VAL A 1058 9.67 14.60 7.87
C VAL A 1058 10.88 14.95 8.73
N ASP A 1059 10.69 15.11 10.04
CA ASP A 1059 11.76 15.51 10.95
C ASP A 1059 12.99 14.59 10.88
N ASP A 1060 14.19 15.19 10.78
CA ASP A 1060 15.43 14.44 10.69
C ASP A 1060 15.87 13.97 12.10
N PRO A 1061 15.87 12.65 12.38
CA PRO A 1061 16.32 12.13 13.67
C PRO A 1061 17.83 12.38 13.93
N MET A 1062 18.61 12.76 12.91
CA MET A 1062 20.02 13.16 13.04
C MET A 1062 20.19 14.64 13.40
N HIS A 1063 19.22 15.50 13.08
CA HIS A 1063 19.34 16.96 13.18
C HIS A 1063 18.03 17.60 13.68
N ARG A 1064 17.86 17.69 15.00
CA ARG A 1064 16.69 18.36 15.63
C ARG A 1064 16.50 19.77 15.09
N GLY A 1065 15.26 20.11 14.72
CA GLY A 1065 14.89 21.39 14.11
C GLY A 1065 15.03 21.44 12.58
N TRP A 1066 15.55 20.37 11.96
CA TRP A 1066 15.55 20.20 10.51
C TRP A 1066 14.60 19.08 10.11
N SER A 1067 13.99 19.21 8.93
CA SER A 1067 13.14 18.18 8.33
C SER A 1067 13.70 17.79 6.96
N VAL A 1068 13.70 16.49 6.67
CA VAL A 1068 13.93 15.94 5.34
C VAL A 1068 12.78 16.33 4.42
N VAL A 1069 13.09 16.85 3.23
CA VAL A 1069 12.09 17.09 2.19
C VAL A 1069 11.82 15.81 1.42
N LEU A 1070 10.55 15.42 1.34
CA LEU A 1070 10.08 14.28 0.55
C LEU A 1070 9.03 14.74 -0.49
N SER A 1071 9.05 14.11 -1.66
CA SER A 1071 8.23 14.46 -2.82
C SER A 1071 7.03 13.54 -2.93
N MET A 1072 5.89 14.10 -3.35
CA MET A 1072 4.76 13.26 -3.74
C MET A 1072 5.06 12.51 -5.03
N PRO A 1073 4.52 11.28 -5.20
CA PRO A 1073 4.69 10.54 -6.44
C PRO A 1073 3.90 11.19 -7.59
N ASN A 1074 4.48 11.19 -8.79
CA ASN A 1074 3.85 11.82 -9.96
C ASN A 1074 2.64 11.00 -10.45
N ARG A 1075 1.43 11.35 -9.96
CA ARG A 1075 0.13 10.82 -10.41
C ARG A 1075 -0.23 11.32 -11.82
N GLU A 1076 0.48 10.83 -12.83
CA GLU A 1076 0.29 11.20 -14.24
C GLU A 1076 -0.65 10.28 -15.04
N TYR A 1077 -1.23 9.26 -14.41
CA TYR A 1077 -2.37 8.55 -14.98
C TYR A 1077 -3.67 9.15 -14.47
N ASN A 1078 -4.39 9.78 -15.40
CA ASN A 1078 -5.79 10.16 -15.28
C ASN A 1078 -6.64 8.89 -15.38
N ASP A 1079 -6.74 8.14 -14.29
CA ASP A 1079 -7.46 6.86 -14.28
C ASP A 1079 -8.96 7.06 -14.55
N VAL A 1080 -9.42 6.48 -15.67
CA VAL A 1080 -10.82 6.51 -16.13
C VAL A 1080 -11.74 5.63 -15.26
N ILE A 1081 -11.17 4.92 -14.28
CA ILE A 1081 -11.84 4.01 -13.34
C ILE A 1081 -11.56 4.54 -11.93
N GLY A 1082 -12.62 4.98 -11.24
CA GLY A 1082 -12.53 5.91 -10.11
C GLY A 1082 -11.75 5.46 -8.86
N ASP A 1083 -11.51 6.46 -8.00
CA ASP A 1083 -10.50 6.55 -6.92
C ASP A 1083 -10.46 5.42 -5.85
N GLU A 1084 -11.41 4.47 -5.86
CA GLU A 1084 -11.52 3.41 -4.84
C GLU A 1084 -11.13 2.00 -5.35
N VAL A 1085 -10.99 1.81 -6.67
CA VAL A 1085 -10.73 0.48 -7.29
C VAL A 1085 -9.31 0.33 -7.84
N LEU A 1086 -8.79 1.37 -8.52
CA LEU A 1086 -7.43 1.35 -9.12
C LEU A 1086 -6.52 2.52 -8.70
N GLY A 1087 -7.07 3.61 -8.16
CA GLY A 1087 -6.28 4.73 -7.62
C GLY A 1087 -5.23 4.27 -6.58
N ASP A 1088 -4.06 4.92 -6.57
CA ASP A 1088 -2.85 4.59 -5.79
C ASP A 1088 -2.00 3.38 -6.29
N VAL A 1089 -2.16 2.86 -7.52
CA VAL A 1089 -1.29 1.78 -8.02
C VAL A 1089 0.15 2.23 -8.29
N ILE A 1090 0.39 3.50 -8.65
CA ILE A 1090 1.69 3.96 -9.16
C ILE A 1090 2.35 5.01 -8.26
N ILE A 1091 3.25 4.54 -7.39
CA ILE A 1091 4.21 5.38 -6.66
C ILE A 1091 5.47 5.55 -7.52
N GLU A 1092 5.52 6.62 -8.32
CA GLU A 1092 6.77 7.13 -8.92
C GLU A 1092 7.28 8.36 -8.14
N CYS A 1093 8.18 8.13 -7.19
CA CYS A 1093 8.86 9.18 -6.44
C CYS A 1093 9.84 9.93 -7.34
N GLU A 1094 9.85 11.27 -7.32
CA GLU A 1094 10.95 12.01 -7.96
C GLU A 1094 12.25 11.76 -7.17
N SER A 1095 13.31 11.34 -7.86
CA SER A 1095 14.54 10.85 -7.25
C SER A 1095 15.25 11.93 -6.43
N PHE A 1096 15.25 11.79 -5.10
CA PHE A 1096 15.87 12.73 -4.16
C PHE A 1096 17.36 13.00 -4.42
N THR A 1097 18.08 12.00 -4.94
CA THR A 1097 19.53 12.00 -5.03
C THR A 1097 20.01 12.08 -6.48
N ARG A 1098 21.20 12.65 -6.68
CA ARG A 1098 21.85 12.73 -8.01
C ARG A 1098 22.57 11.44 -8.42
N GLY A 1099 22.50 10.39 -7.60
CA GLY A 1099 23.21 9.13 -7.77
C GLY A 1099 23.31 8.36 -6.45
N MET A 1100 23.80 7.13 -6.50
CA MET A 1100 23.95 6.27 -5.32
C MET A 1100 25.31 6.51 -4.62
N PRO A 1101 25.39 6.55 -3.26
CA PRO A 1101 26.62 6.91 -2.55
C PRO A 1101 27.82 6.01 -2.89
N ASN A 1102 28.98 6.63 -3.16
CA ASN A 1102 30.18 5.95 -3.65
C ASN A 1102 30.89 5.12 -2.56
N VAL A 1103 31.20 3.86 -2.86
CA VAL A 1103 31.71 2.88 -1.89
C VAL A 1103 33.21 3.02 -1.61
N ASP A 1104 34.01 3.48 -2.57
CA ASP A 1104 35.48 3.57 -2.41
C ASP A 1104 35.87 4.43 -1.20
N THR A 1105 35.22 5.58 -1.03
CA THR A 1105 35.38 6.50 0.12
C THR A 1105 34.97 5.90 1.46
N PHE A 1106 34.26 4.77 1.49
CA PHE A 1106 33.79 4.14 2.73
C PHE A 1106 34.69 2.99 3.20
N ASP A 1107 35.37 2.27 2.31
CA ASP A 1107 36.40 1.32 2.73
C ASP A 1107 37.67 2.02 3.24
N GLU A 1108 37.95 3.25 2.79
CA GLU A 1108 38.98 4.11 3.41
C GLU A 1108 38.61 4.50 4.85
N LEU A 1109 37.38 4.97 5.09
CA LEU A 1109 36.86 5.29 6.43
C LEU A 1109 36.78 4.06 7.37
N VAL A 1110 36.53 2.86 6.84
CA VAL A 1110 36.55 1.61 7.62
C VAL A 1110 38.00 1.13 7.89
N GLY A 1111 38.98 1.60 7.12
CA GLY A 1111 40.40 1.29 7.32
C GLY A 1111 40.96 1.74 8.68
N GLU A 1112 40.37 2.75 9.30
CA GLU A 1112 40.75 3.24 10.65
C GLU A 1112 40.02 2.50 11.79
N LEU A 1113 38.89 1.84 11.52
CA LEU A 1113 38.09 1.11 12.50
C LEU A 1113 38.43 -0.39 12.46
N GLY A 1114 39.49 -0.74 13.21
CA GLY A 1114 40.16 -2.04 13.14
C GLY A 1114 39.33 -3.28 13.54
N GLY A 1115 38.68 -3.91 12.56
CA GLY A 1115 38.49 -5.37 12.49
C GLY A 1115 37.53 -6.05 13.48
N GLN A 1116 36.92 -5.32 14.40
CA GLN A 1116 35.91 -5.85 15.34
C GLN A 1116 34.51 -5.79 14.70
N ASN A 1117 33.72 -6.86 14.88
CA ASN A 1117 32.32 -6.92 14.49
C ASN A 1117 31.36 -6.60 15.66
N ILE A 1118 31.86 -6.61 16.90
CA ILE A 1118 31.11 -6.20 18.09
C ILE A 1118 30.85 -4.69 18.05
N ARG A 1119 29.57 -4.31 18.18
CA ARG A 1119 29.10 -2.92 18.20
C ARG A 1119 29.30 -2.28 19.58
N GLY A 1120 30.20 -1.31 19.66
CA GLY A 1120 30.41 -0.51 20.87
C GLY A 1120 29.20 0.38 21.23
N GLY A 1121 28.97 0.61 22.52
CA GLY A 1121 27.89 1.49 22.99
C GLY A 1121 26.48 0.98 22.67
N CYS A 1122 26.29 -0.34 22.70
CA CYS A 1122 25.00 -1.01 22.62
C CYS A 1122 24.81 -1.90 23.85
N GLU A 1123 23.56 -2.00 24.30
CA GLU A 1123 23.14 -2.99 25.30
C GLU A 1123 23.40 -4.41 24.79
N ASP A 1124 23.73 -5.32 25.71
CA ASP A 1124 23.86 -6.74 25.42
C ASP A 1124 22.50 -7.39 25.15
N ILE A 1125 22.46 -8.31 24.18
CA ILE A 1125 21.25 -9.05 23.83
C ILE A 1125 21.22 -10.32 24.68
N TRP A 1126 20.14 -10.52 25.44
CA TRP A 1126 19.95 -11.70 26.26
C TRP A 1126 18.77 -12.52 25.74
N ILE A 1127 18.97 -13.83 25.65
CA ILE A 1127 17.97 -14.82 25.26
C ILE A 1127 17.89 -15.85 26.39
N GLU A 1128 16.69 -16.32 26.70
CA GLU A 1128 16.43 -17.36 27.70
C GLU A 1128 16.66 -18.76 27.11
#